data_AF-A0A496WQA7-F1
#
_entry.id   AF-A0A496WQA7-F1
#
_cell.length_a   1.000
_cell.length_b   1.000
_cell.length_c   1.000
_cell.angle_alpha   90.00
_cell.angle_beta   90.00
_cell.angle_gamma   90.00
#
_symmetry.space_group_name_H-M   'P 1'
#
loop_
_entity.id
_entity.type
_entity.pdbx_description
1 polymer ?
#
loop_
_entity_poly.entity_id
_entity_poly.type
_entity_poly.pdbx_seq_one_letter_code
_entity_poly.pdbx_strand_id
1 'polypeptide(L)'
;MDDTPNILLNPAVQPDSFSLNNLMMAFNGNNSGPLGRKLPSLSFALEFLLHDRQFDPFWFKLTNLIIHIVNLGLVFLLTRLLLLSARPNIVEKGTNLLLLATVITAFWALHPLQLTSVLYVVQRMVSMAALFVFAGLIFYLVGRRMLTHDRKSGWWVITSGYIVAMGLGGLCKESALLFPALVVALEISLLDWTRLPASSATKLKWLLIISIAIPAIVVVAYLTSHPTFVLNMYAERDFTPGQRLFTQARVGWFYLSLYVIPQTARMGLFHDDFITSTSLLQPFTTLPALVAIFVVIAWAIWQRKKSPLLIFFGGWFIAAHAMESTIFGLEMIYEHRNYVAIYAMALVFGVLLCRLIKNSNNASALKVLFPIVLGVLALTTYSRAQTWADQTVFAHFQLRNHPESARSHNSAALVSDRRQENFVNTYNHLRMSALYSGSVVPLIGMYKRVNLLIKSPDSAAAQTVASERIEPENTDSSWNTPLPAEMESLIKLKSEISAEIDRRIDKTRLTAELHNSLRQNVNCLNLPNTDCLIQPEQLQHWVLMTMESTTDDNKYISRMRLMAAKLYAYHGDIDLALEELDKATSSDPDYQGYFLVQKAGLYKALGLNSEALEYLDQVKNDPNTKHLEKIIADRMISTLAVSTPETSMQP
;
A
#
# COMPACT_ATOMS: atom_id res chain seq x y z
N MET A 1 2.31 -3.48 6.84
CA MET A 1 1.47 -2.27 6.69
C MET A 1 0.22 -2.59 5.92
N ASP A 2 0.31 -2.95 4.62
CA ASP A 2 -0.88 -3.20 3.79
C ASP A 2 -1.31 -4.67 3.78
N ASP A 3 -0.42 -5.64 4.02
CA ASP A 3 -0.81 -7.04 4.18
C ASP A 3 -1.80 -7.21 5.35
N THR A 4 -1.59 -6.47 6.43
CA THR A 4 -2.42 -6.56 7.63
C THR A 4 -3.89 -6.20 7.37
N PRO A 5 -4.26 -4.98 6.91
CA PRO A 5 -5.66 -4.64 6.67
C PRO A 5 -6.29 -5.37 5.49
N ASN A 6 -5.50 -5.82 4.50
CA ASN A 6 -6.03 -6.43 3.27
C ASN A 6 -6.10 -7.95 3.31
N ILE A 7 -5.32 -8.59 4.20
CA ILE A 7 -5.21 -10.04 4.32
C ILE A 7 -5.51 -10.49 5.75
N LEU A 8 -4.65 -10.12 6.71
CA LEU A 8 -4.72 -10.66 8.08
C LEU A 8 -5.96 -10.22 8.86
N LEU A 9 -6.41 -8.98 8.65
CA LEU A 9 -7.58 -8.39 9.31
C LEU A 9 -8.80 -8.31 8.38
N ASN A 10 -8.72 -8.91 7.18
CA ASN A 10 -9.83 -8.94 6.25
C ASN A 10 -10.56 -10.29 6.34
N PRO A 11 -11.75 -10.36 6.97
CA PRO A 11 -12.49 -11.60 7.13
C PRO A 11 -12.91 -12.21 5.78
N ALA A 12 -13.07 -11.39 4.74
CA ALA A 12 -13.51 -11.87 3.44
C ALA A 12 -12.47 -12.76 2.75
N VAL A 13 -11.18 -12.67 3.13
CA VAL A 13 -10.13 -13.59 2.63
C VAL A 13 -9.86 -14.75 3.58
N GLN A 14 -10.69 -14.92 4.62
CA GLN A 14 -10.59 -16.01 5.60
C GLN A 14 -11.85 -16.88 5.59
N PRO A 15 -12.29 -17.41 4.43
CA PRO A 15 -13.49 -18.22 4.38
C PRO A 15 -13.29 -19.59 5.05
N ASP A 16 -14.39 -20.16 5.54
CA ASP A 16 -14.39 -21.47 6.19
C ASP A 16 -14.48 -22.66 5.23
N SER A 17 -14.90 -22.43 3.98
CA SER A 17 -15.09 -23.48 2.98
C SER A 17 -15.03 -22.95 1.54
N PHE A 18 -14.85 -23.86 0.58
CA PHE A 18 -14.87 -23.59 -0.87
C PHE A 18 -16.27 -23.28 -1.45
N SER A 19 -17.26 -22.94 -0.63
CA SER A 19 -18.61 -22.65 -1.12
C SER A 19 -18.63 -21.43 -2.05
N LEU A 20 -19.54 -21.41 -3.03
CA LEU A 20 -19.67 -20.30 -3.97
C LEU A 20 -19.91 -18.96 -3.25
N ASN A 21 -20.71 -18.97 -2.17
CA ASN A 21 -20.98 -17.79 -1.36
C ASN A 21 -19.69 -17.22 -0.73
N ASN A 22 -18.85 -18.08 -0.17
CA ASN A 22 -17.56 -17.68 0.40
C ASN A 22 -16.60 -17.12 -0.65
N LEU A 23 -16.54 -17.75 -1.83
CA LEU A 23 -15.70 -17.27 -2.93
C LEU A 23 -16.19 -15.93 -3.48
N MET A 24 -17.51 -15.72 -3.58
CA MET A 24 -18.09 -14.44 -3.99
C MET A 24 -17.90 -13.35 -2.94
N MET A 25 -17.92 -13.69 -1.65
CA MET A 25 -17.56 -12.79 -0.56
C MET A 25 -16.09 -12.38 -0.68
N ALA A 26 -15.18 -13.33 -0.89
CA ALA A 26 -13.77 -13.03 -1.12
C ALA A 26 -13.55 -12.14 -2.35
N PHE A 27 -14.26 -12.41 -3.45
CA PHE A 27 -14.16 -11.64 -4.69
C PHE A 27 -14.61 -10.18 -4.54
N ASN A 28 -15.56 -9.89 -3.65
CA ASN A 28 -16.01 -8.52 -3.37
C ASN A 28 -15.49 -7.97 -2.03
N GLY A 29 -14.59 -8.70 -1.38
CA GLY A 29 -14.21 -8.50 0.02
C GLY A 29 -13.08 -7.51 0.26
N ASN A 30 -12.56 -6.87 -0.78
CA ASN A 30 -11.45 -5.93 -0.67
C ASN A 30 -11.88 -4.54 -1.15
N ASN A 31 -11.48 -3.50 -0.41
CA ASN A 31 -11.88 -2.12 -0.65
C ASN A 31 -10.67 -1.18 -0.88
N SER A 32 -9.48 -1.70 -1.19
CA SER A 32 -8.23 -0.92 -1.32
C SER A 32 -8.12 -0.14 -2.65
N GLY A 33 -9.24 0.10 -3.33
CA GLY A 33 -9.33 0.85 -4.58
C GLY A 33 -10.73 0.79 -5.21
N PRO A 34 -11.04 1.65 -6.20
CA PRO A 34 -12.39 1.77 -6.77
C PRO A 34 -12.93 0.48 -7.41
N LEU A 35 -12.06 -0.43 -7.83
CA LEU A 35 -12.44 -1.72 -8.43
C LEU A 35 -12.39 -2.90 -7.45
N GLY A 36 -12.01 -2.66 -6.19
CA GLY A 36 -12.10 -3.65 -5.11
C GLY A 36 -11.15 -4.85 -5.20
N ARG A 37 -10.08 -4.78 -6.01
CA ARG A 37 -8.99 -5.79 -6.07
C ARG A 37 -9.48 -7.24 -6.13
N LYS A 38 -10.54 -7.48 -6.91
CA LYS A 38 -11.36 -8.69 -6.83
C LYS A 38 -10.57 -9.99 -7.03
N LEU A 39 -9.74 -10.04 -8.06
CA LEU A 39 -8.96 -11.25 -8.37
C LEU A 39 -7.83 -11.52 -7.35
N PRO A 40 -7.03 -10.52 -6.93
CA PRO A 40 -6.10 -10.69 -5.82
C PRO A 40 -6.78 -11.15 -4.53
N SER A 41 -7.90 -10.52 -4.15
CA SER A 41 -8.67 -10.88 -2.95
C SER A 41 -9.12 -12.33 -2.98
N LEU A 42 -9.73 -12.76 -4.10
CA LEU A 42 -10.10 -14.16 -4.32
C LEU A 42 -8.87 -15.08 -4.26
N SER A 43 -7.74 -14.69 -4.84
CA SER A 43 -6.53 -15.50 -4.80
C SER A 43 -5.98 -15.70 -3.39
N PHE A 44 -6.09 -14.69 -2.51
CA PHE A 44 -5.69 -14.83 -1.10
C PHE A 44 -6.60 -15.78 -0.35
N ALA A 45 -7.91 -15.71 -0.60
CA ALA A 45 -8.89 -16.60 0.00
C ALA A 45 -8.70 -18.07 -0.44
N LEU A 46 -8.41 -18.29 -1.73
CA LEU A 46 -8.10 -19.62 -2.25
C LEU A 46 -6.82 -20.17 -1.62
N GLU A 47 -5.78 -19.34 -1.50
CA GLU A 47 -4.52 -19.73 -0.85
C GLU A 47 -4.75 -20.12 0.62
N PHE A 48 -5.54 -19.33 1.35
CA PHE A 48 -5.90 -19.60 2.74
C PHE A 48 -6.63 -20.95 2.87
N LEU A 49 -7.60 -21.24 2.00
CA LEU A 49 -8.33 -22.51 2.01
C LEU A 49 -7.45 -23.71 1.65
N LEU A 50 -6.52 -23.55 0.70
CA LEU A 50 -5.63 -24.62 0.24
C LEU A 50 -4.57 -25.01 1.27
N HIS A 51 -4.27 -24.12 2.23
CA HIS A 51 -3.26 -24.33 3.27
C HIS A 51 -3.89 -24.33 4.67
N ASP A 52 -4.95 -25.14 4.83
CA ASP A 52 -5.59 -25.44 6.11
C ASP A 52 -6.05 -24.22 6.91
N ARG A 53 -6.44 -23.13 6.22
CA ARG A 53 -6.88 -21.87 6.83
C ARG A 53 -5.79 -21.26 7.72
N GLN A 54 -4.54 -21.35 7.27
CA GLN A 54 -3.38 -20.74 7.92
C GLN A 54 -2.72 -19.69 7.02
N PHE A 55 -2.23 -18.63 7.66
CA PHE A 55 -1.41 -17.61 7.01
C PHE A 55 0.06 -17.98 7.08
N ASP A 56 0.49 -18.90 6.23
CA ASP A 56 1.91 -19.20 6.04
C ASP A 56 2.52 -18.29 4.96
N PRO A 57 3.45 -17.36 5.33
CA PRO A 57 4.05 -16.43 4.38
C PRO A 57 4.80 -17.09 3.22
N PHE A 58 5.26 -18.34 3.38
CA PHE A 58 5.99 -19.07 2.34
C PHE A 58 5.11 -19.26 1.10
N TRP A 59 3.91 -19.84 1.26
CA TRP A 59 3.02 -20.16 0.14
C TRP A 59 2.53 -18.90 -0.59
N PHE A 60 2.20 -17.86 0.16
CA PHE A 60 1.78 -16.59 -0.42
C PHE A 60 2.88 -15.94 -1.29
N LYS A 61 4.15 -16.00 -0.83
CA LYS A 61 5.32 -15.51 -1.58
C LYS A 61 5.68 -16.43 -2.75
N LEU A 62 5.51 -17.75 -2.61
CA LEU A 62 5.73 -18.71 -3.69
C LEU A 62 4.77 -18.45 -4.86
N THR A 63 3.48 -18.23 -4.57
CA THR A 63 2.50 -17.88 -5.61
C THR A 63 2.87 -16.57 -6.30
N ASN A 64 3.35 -15.56 -5.57
CA ASN A 64 3.84 -14.33 -6.19
C ASN A 64 5.06 -14.57 -7.09
N LEU A 65 5.99 -15.45 -6.67
CA LEU A 65 7.16 -15.83 -7.46
C LEU A 65 6.74 -16.57 -8.75
N ILE A 66 5.77 -17.48 -8.67
CA ILE A 66 5.22 -18.17 -9.85
C ILE A 66 4.61 -17.14 -10.81
N ILE A 67 3.83 -16.18 -10.32
CA ILE A 67 3.27 -15.09 -11.14
C ILE A 67 4.39 -14.26 -11.78
N HIS A 68 5.50 -14.00 -11.08
CA HIS A 68 6.66 -13.31 -11.65
C HIS A 68 7.35 -14.13 -12.77
N ILE A 69 7.48 -15.45 -12.60
CA ILE A 69 8.04 -16.36 -13.62
C ILE A 69 7.12 -16.44 -14.85
N VAL A 70 5.80 -16.47 -14.67
CA VAL A 70 4.85 -16.40 -15.78
C VAL A 70 5.00 -15.07 -16.53
N ASN A 71 5.10 -13.96 -15.79
CA ASN A 71 5.38 -12.65 -16.38
C ASN A 71 6.71 -12.62 -17.16
N LEU A 72 7.77 -13.27 -16.67
CA LEU A 72 9.03 -13.42 -17.39
C LEU A 72 8.80 -14.07 -18.76
N GLY A 73 8.02 -15.16 -18.82
CA GLY A 73 7.64 -15.81 -20.08
C GLY A 73 6.85 -14.89 -21.02
N LEU A 74 5.91 -14.12 -20.48
CA LEU A 74 5.13 -13.14 -21.25
C LEU A 74 5.99 -11.98 -21.77
N VAL A 75 6.89 -11.44 -20.95
CA VAL A 75 7.83 -10.38 -21.34
C VAL A 75 8.77 -10.87 -22.44
N PHE A 76 9.26 -12.11 -22.36
CA PHE A 76 10.04 -12.72 -23.43
C PHE A 76 9.27 -12.83 -24.74
N LEU A 77 8.04 -13.37 -24.69
CA LEU A 77 7.19 -13.51 -25.87
C LEU A 77 6.83 -12.15 -26.48
N LEU A 78 6.44 -11.19 -25.65
CA LEU A 78 6.16 -9.81 -26.02
C LEU A 78 7.37 -9.18 -26.71
N THR A 79 8.55 -9.27 -26.10
CA THR A 79 9.79 -8.72 -26.64
C THR A 79 10.11 -9.33 -27.99
N ARG A 80 10.03 -10.66 -28.13
CA ARG A 80 10.29 -11.34 -29.39
C ARG A 80 9.32 -10.91 -30.49
N LEU A 81 8.02 -10.86 -30.19
CA LEU A 81 7.00 -10.41 -31.15
C LEU A 81 7.19 -8.94 -31.54
N LEU A 82 7.54 -8.09 -30.58
CA LEU A 82 7.82 -6.68 -30.80
C LEU A 82 9.03 -6.47 -31.70
N LEU A 83 10.15 -7.15 -31.41
CA LEU A 83 11.37 -7.06 -32.23
C LEU A 83 11.14 -7.55 -33.67
N LEU A 84 10.29 -8.58 -33.86
CA LEU A 84 9.88 -9.05 -35.19
C LEU A 84 8.95 -8.06 -35.93
N SER A 85 8.15 -7.30 -35.19
CA SER A 85 7.15 -6.38 -35.74
C SER A 85 7.66 -4.95 -35.87
N ALA A 86 8.82 -4.65 -35.30
CA ALA A 86 9.41 -3.33 -35.25
C ALA A 86 9.63 -2.71 -36.65
N ARG A 87 9.57 -1.38 -36.70
CA ARG A 87 9.92 -0.60 -37.89
C ARG A 87 11.41 -0.80 -38.24
N PRO A 88 11.81 -0.52 -39.50
CA PRO A 88 13.20 -0.62 -39.91
C PRO A 88 14.12 0.23 -39.01
N ASN A 89 15.38 -0.17 -38.88
CA ASN A 89 16.44 0.53 -38.12
C ASN A 89 16.29 0.54 -36.59
N ILE A 90 15.28 -0.12 -36.01
CA ILE A 90 15.26 -0.38 -34.56
C ILE A 90 16.37 -1.37 -34.21
N VAL A 91 16.35 -2.52 -34.86
CA VAL A 91 17.35 -3.58 -34.70
C VAL A 91 18.17 -3.68 -35.98
N GLU A 92 19.48 -3.83 -35.85
CA GLU A 92 20.39 -3.97 -36.98
C GLU A 92 20.19 -5.32 -37.70
N LYS A 93 20.44 -5.36 -39.02
CA LYS A 93 20.33 -6.59 -39.82
C LYS A 93 21.27 -7.68 -39.27
N GLY A 94 20.83 -8.94 -39.31
CA GLY A 94 21.59 -10.09 -38.82
C GLY A 94 21.70 -10.23 -37.30
N THR A 95 21.02 -9.38 -36.50
CA THR A 95 20.95 -9.57 -35.05
C THR A 95 20.20 -10.85 -34.69
N ASN A 96 20.75 -11.67 -33.79
CA ASN A 96 20.04 -12.80 -33.21
C ASN A 96 18.91 -12.28 -32.28
N LEU A 97 17.69 -12.23 -32.81
CA LEU A 97 16.52 -11.70 -32.09
C LEU A 97 16.15 -12.54 -30.87
N LEU A 98 16.44 -13.85 -30.89
CA LEU A 98 16.18 -14.74 -29.76
C LEU A 98 17.08 -14.36 -28.59
N LEU A 99 18.39 -14.26 -28.82
CA LEU A 99 19.35 -13.85 -27.80
C LEU A 99 19.03 -12.45 -27.28
N LEU A 100 18.72 -11.50 -28.16
CA LEU A 100 18.34 -10.14 -27.76
C LEU A 100 17.09 -10.13 -26.86
N ALA A 101 16.05 -10.89 -27.21
CA ALA A 101 14.86 -11.02 -26.38
C ALA A 101 15.18 -11.66 -25.02
N THR A 102 16.05 -12.68 -24.98
CA THR A 102 16.51 -13.29 -23.72
C THR A 102 17.24 -12.27 -22.85
N VAL A 103 18.15 -11.47 -23.43
CA VAL A 103 18.91 -10.44 -22.73
C VAL A 103 18.00 -9.38 -22.11
N ILE A 104 17.07 -8.83 -22.90
CA ILE A 104 16.11 -7.83 -22.44
C ILE A 104 15.24 -8.40 -21.32
N THR A 105 14.76 -9.62 -21.47
CA THR A 105 13.91 -10.27 -20.46
C THR A 105 14.68 -10.55 -19.17
N ALA A 106 15.92 -11.05 -19.27
CA ALA A 106 16.78 -11.31 -18.12
C ALA A 106 17.08 -10.02 -17.35
N PHE A 107 17.36 -8.92 -18.05
CA PHE A 107 17.53 -7.61 -17.42
C PHE A 107 16.26 -7.20 -16.65
N TRP A 108 15.08 -7.32 -17.28
CA TRP A 108 13.81 -6.98 -16.63
C TRP A 108 13.53 -7.83 -15.39
N ALA A 109 13.71 -9.16 -15.49
CA ALA A 109 13.36 -10.10 -14.43
C ALA A 109 14.34 -10.06 -13.25
N LEU A 110 15.64 -9.90 -13.51
CA LEU A 110 16.67 -9.93 -12.47
C LEU A 110 16.89 -8.58 -11.79
N HIS A 111 16.24 -7.51 -12.27
CA HIS A 111 16.41 -6.18 -11.69
C HIS A 111 15.86 -6.11 -10.25
N PRO A 112 16.61 -5.56 -9.27
CA PRO A 112 16.21 -5.54 -7.86
C PRO A 112 14.97 -4.70 -7.54
N LEU A 113 14.45 -3.95 -8.51
CA LEU A 113 13.17 -3.22 -8.39
C LEU A 113 11.96 -4.16 -8.45
N GLN A 114 12.11 -5.36 -9.02
CA GLN A 114 11.00 -6.33 -9.08
C GLN A 114 10.67 -6.94 -7.72
N LEU A 115 11.60 -6.86 -6.76
CA LEU A 115 11.53 -7.56 -5.48
C LEU A 115 10.25 -7.24 -4.69
N THR A 116 9.86 -5.96 -4.61
CA THR A 116 8.70 -5.55 -3.81
C THR A 116 7.36 -6.02 -4.41
N SER A 117 7.29 -6.27 -5.71
CA SER A 117 6.11 -6.88 -6.34
C SER A 117 5.98 -8.38 -6.09
N VAL A 118 7.03 -9.01 -5.54
CA VAL A 118 7.07 -10.45 -5.24
C VAL A 118 6.99 -10.68 -3.73
N LEU A 119 7.91 -10.08 -2.95
CA LEU A 119 8.05 -10.35 -1.52
C LEU A 119 7.01 -9.64 -0.64
N TYR A 120 6.45 -8.51 -1.10
CA TYR A 120 5.35 -7.85 -0.40
C TYR A 120 4.02 -8.49 -0.85
N VAL A 121 3.43 -9.32 0.00
CA VAL A 121 2.41 -10.29 -0.40
C VAL A 121 1.22 -9.63 -1.10
N VAL A 122 0.68 -8.55 -0.53
CA VAL A 122 -0.46 -7.82 -1.10
C VAL A 122 -0.17 -7.25 -2.48
N GLN A 123 1.11 -6.99 -2.82
CA GLN A 123 1.51 -6.52 -4.15
C GLN A 123 1.42 -7.60 -5.24
N ARG A 124 0.91 -8.78 -4.92
CA ARG A 124 0.31 -9.71 -5.90
C ARG A 124 -0.63 -9.01 -6.88
N MET A 125 -1.35 -7.98 -6.41
CA MET A 125 -2.20 -7.15 -7.26
C MET A 125 -1.45 -6.47 -8.42
N VAL A 126 -0.18 -6.08 -8.21
CA VAL A 126 0.66 -5.46 -9.24
C VAL A 126 1.11 -6.51 -10.25
N SER A 127 1.63 -7.64 -9.78
CA SER A 127 2.18 -8.68 -10.64
C SER A 127 1.10 -9.42 -11.45
N MET A 128 -0.11 -9.60 -10.90
CA MET A 128 -1.28 -10.10 -11.64
C MET A 128 -1.80 -9.09 -12.67
N ALA A 129 -1.88 -7.80 -12.31
CA ALA A 129 -2.27 -6.76 -13.27
C ALA A 129 -1.28 -6.70 -14.45
N ALA A 130 0.02 -6.79 -14.16
CA ALA A 130 1.06 -6.85 -15.18
C ALA A 130 0.95 -8.09 -16.08
N LEU A 131 0.57 -9.25 -15.53
CA LEU A 131 0.32 -10.48 -16.30
C LEU A 131 -0.72 -10.23 -17.38
N PHE A 132 -1.87 -9.68 -17.00
CA PHE A 132 -2.94 -9.39 -17.95
C PHE A 132 -2.58 -8.26 -18.92
N VAL A 133 -1.82 -7.25 -18.50
CA VAL A 133 -1.31 -6.20 -19.39
C VAL A 133 -0.35 -6.78 -20.43
N PHE A 134 0.64 -7.58 -20.04
CA PHE A 134 1.58 -8.18 -20.98
C PHE A 134 0.89 -9.18 -21.92
N ALA A 135 -0.05 -9.99 -21.43
CA ALA A 135 -0.89 -10.84 -22.26
C ALA A 135 -1.72 -10.03 -23.27
N GLY A 136 -2.34 -8.94 -22.83
CA GLY A 136 -3.08 -8.03 -23.71
C GLY A 136 -2.20 -7.38 -24.79
N LEU A 137 -0.95 -7.03 -24.46
CA LEU A 137 0.01 -6.46 -25.42
C LEU A 137 0.45 -7.50 -26.45
N ILE A 138 0.59 -8.76 -26.05
CA ILE A 138 0.84 -9.88 -26.97
C ILE A 138 -0.33 -10.03 -27.93
N PHE A 139 -1.57 -10.07 -27.43
CA PHE A 139 -2.78 -10.14 -28.27
C PHE A 139 -2.88 -8.94 -29.21
N TYR A 140 -2.57 -7.74 -28.73
CA TYR A 140 -2.51 -6.55 -29.56
C TYR A 140 -1.52 -6.70 -30.71
N LEU A 141 -0.27 -7.11 -30.45
CA LEU A 141 0.75 -7.27 -31.48
C LEU A 141 0.41 -8.38 -32.48
N VAL A 142 -0.14 -9.51 -32.00
CA VAL A 142 -0.60 -10.61 -32.85
C VAL A 142 -1.73 -10.13 -33.77
N GLY A 143 -2.76 -9.50 -33.21
CA GLY A 143 -3.88 -8.96 -33.99
C GLY A 143 -3.44 -7.88 -34.98
N ARG A 144 -2.54 -6.98 -34.57
CA ARG A 144 -1.95 -5.98 -35.48
C ARG A 144 -1.20 -6.63 -36.63
N ARG A 145 -0.39 -7.67 -36.38
CA ARG A 145 0.34 -8.40 -37.44
C ARG A 145 -0.61 -9.15 -38.37
N MET A 146 -1.77 -9.61 -37.88
CA MET A 146 -2.82 -10.16 -38.75
C MET A 146 -3.38 -9.07 -39.68
N LEU A 147 -3.62 -7.85 -39.16
CA LEU A 147 -4.08 -6.72 -39.97
C LEU A 147 -3.05 -6.27 -41.01
N THR A 148 -1.74 -6.36 -40.75
CA THR A 148 -0.73 -6.07 -41.79
C THR A 148 -0.72 -7.09 -42.93
N HIS A 149 -1.34 -8.25 -42.75
CA HIS A 149 -1.56 -9.27 -43.79
C HIS A 149 -3.03 -9.29 -44.25
N ASP A 150 -3.75 -8.18 -44.05
CA ASP A 150 -5.17 -7.98 -44.40
C ASP A 150 -6.15 -9.01 -43.80
N ARG A 151 -5.76 -9.69 -42.72
CA ARG A 151 -6.62 -10.63 -41.99
C ARG A 151 -7.50 -9.88 -40.99
N LYS A 152 -8.74 -9.60 -41.37
CA LYS A 152 -9.72 -8.86 -40.55
C LYS A 152 -10.02 -9.49 -39.17
N SER A 153 -9.81 -10.80 -39.01
CA SER A 153 -9.91 -11.46 -37.70
C SER A 153 -8.92 -10.91 -36.65
N GLY A 154 -7.89 -10.17 -37.07
CA GLY A 154 -6.99 -9.45 -36.17
C GLY A 154 -7.70 -8.46 -35.24
N TRP A 155 -8.86 -7.92 -35.65
CA TRP A 155 -9.67 -7.06 -34.78
C TRP A 155 -10.19 -7.79 -33.56
N TRP A 156 -10.66 -9.04 -33.70
CA TRP A 156 -11.11 -9.85 -32.57
C TRP A 156 -9.98 -10.13 -31.57
N VAL A 157 -8.77 -10.35 -32.06
CA VAL A 157 -7.59 -10.55 -31.22
C VAL A 157 -7.21 -9.26 -30.49
N ILE A 158 -7.22 -8.10 -31.17
CA ILE A 158 -6.99 -6.79 -30.54
C ILE A 158 -8.04 -6.54 -29.44
N THR A 159 -9.33 -6.73 -29.74
CA THR A 159 -10.41 -6.54 -28.77
C THR A 159 -10.26 -7.47 -27.56
N SER A 160 -9.88 -8.73 -27.79
CA SER A 160 -9.57 -9.68 -26.71
C SER A 160 -8.42 -9.18 -25.85
N GLY A 161 -7.39 -8.56 -26.45
CA GLY A 161 -6.29 -7.93 -25.71
C GLY A 161 -6.74 -6.81 -24.78
N TYR A 162 -7.64 -5.94 -25.25
CA TYR A 162 -8.25 -4.88 -24.42
C TYR A 162 -9.08 -5.48 -23.27
N ILE A 163 -9.89 -6.50 -23.52
CA ILE A 163 -10.72 -7.17 -22.50
C ILE A 163 -9.84 -7.84 -21.44
N VAL A 164 -8.80 -8.56 -21.86
CA VAL A 164 -7.87 -9.22 -20.93
C VAL A 164 -7.15 -8.18 -20.08
N ALA A 165 -6.53 -7.17 -20.70
CA ALA A 165 -5.75 -6.19 -19.96
C ALA A 165 -6.61 -5.29 -19.07
N MET A 166 -7.64 -4.64 -19.62
CA MET A 166 -8.43 -3.68 -18.86
C MET A 166 -9.51 -4.35 -18.00
N GLY A 167 -10.10 -5.45 -18.46
CA GLY A 167 -11.08 -6.22 -17.70
C GLY A 167 -10.41 -7.00 -16.58
N LEU A 168 -9.68 -8.08 -16.90
CA LEU A 168 -9.07 -8.93 -15.88
C LEU A 168 -7.94 -8.21 -15.13
N GLY A 169 -7.10 -7.45 -15.83
CA GLY A 169 -6.06 -6.65 -15.17
C GLY A 169 -6.64 -5.54 -14.29
N GLY A 170 -7.73 -4.88 -14.72
CA GLY A 170 -8.40 -3.85 -13.92
C GLY A 170 -8.99 -4.40 -12.61
N LEU A 171 -9.51 -5.64 -12.64
CA LEU A 171 -9.93 -6.35 -11.43
C LEU A 171 -8.77 -6.69 -10.48
N CYS A 172 -7.51 -6.57 -10.92
CA CYS A 172 -6.32 -6.71 -10.08
C CYS A 172 -5.82 -5.36 -9.57
N LYS A 173 -5.60 -4.41 -10.49
CA LYS A 173 -5.11 -3.06 -10.20
C LYS A 173 -5.54 -2.09 -11.29
N GLU A 174 -5.90 -0.89 -10.87
CA GLU A 174 -6.35 0.21 -11.73
C GLU A 174 -5.26 0.61 -12.73
N SER A 175 -3.98 0.37 -12.43
CA SER A 175 -2.86 0.62 -13.36
C SER A 175 -2.99 -0.14 -14.68
N ALA A 176 -3.73 -1.26 -14.72
CA ALA A 176 -4.01 -1.99 -15.96
C ALA A 176 -4.91 -1.21 -16.94
N LEU A 177 -5.70 -0.25 -16.43
CA LEU A 177 -6.51 0.64 -17.26
C LEU A 177 -5.65 1.60 -18.11
N LEU A 178 -4.36 1.72 -17.83
CA LEU A 178 -3.39 2.47 -18.64
C LEU A 178 -2.94 1.69 -19.89
N PHE A 179 -3.45 0.47 -20.11
CA PHE A 179 -3.16 -0.35 -21.28
C PHE A 179 -3.26 0.41 -22.62
N PRO A 180 -4.30 1.23 -22.90
CA PRO A 180 -4.38 1.99 -24.14
C PRO A 180 -3.21 2.97 -24.32
N ALA A 181 -2.73 3.58 -23.24
CA ALA A 181 -1.58 4.48 -23.28
C ALA A 181 -0.27 3.74 -23.56
N LEU A 182 -0.10 2.52 -23.03
CA LEU A 182 1.04 1.64 -23.35
C LEU A 182 1.02 1.20 -24.83
N VAL A 183 -0.18 0.91 -25.35
CA VAL A 183 -0.37 0.60 -26.78
C VAL A 183 -0.01 1.82 -27.65
N VAL A 184 -0.47 3.02 -27.29
CA VAL A 184 -0.11 4.25 -27.99
C VAL A 184 1.41 4.45 -27.97
N ALA A 185 2.06 4.23 -26.83
CA ALA A 185 3.52 4.32 -26.72
C ALA A 185 4.20 3.40 -27.75
N LEU A 186 3.74 2.15 -27.94
CA LEU A 186 4.28 1.23 -28.96
C LEU A 186 4.03 1.72 -30.40
N GLU A 187 2.81 2.16 -30.71
CA GLU A 187 2.40 2.56 -32.07
C GLU A 187 3.10 3.81 -32.57
N ILE A 188 3.26 4.83 -31.73
CA ILE A 188 3.92 6.07 -32.14
C ILE A 188 5.43 5.88 -32.32
N SER A 189 6.02 4.92 -31.60
CA SER A 189 7.47 4.79 -31.46
C SER A 189 8.09 3.61 -32.22
N LEU A 190 7.62 2.39 -32.04
CA LEU A 190 8.31 1.18 -32.50
C LEU A 190 7.64 0.52 -33.71
N LEU A 191 6.33 0.72 -33.89
CA LEU A 191 5.56 0.03 -34.92
C LEU A 191 5.38 0.90 -36.17
N ASP A 192 5.28 0.27 -37.33
CA ASP A 192 5.21 0.96 -38.62
C ASP A 192 3.76 1.02 -39.12
N TRP A 193 3.23 2.23 -39.30
CA TRP A 193 1.87 2.47 -39.80
C TRP A 193 1.72 2.21 -41.30
N THR A 194 2.81 2.30 -42.06
CA THR A 194 2.79 2.10 -43.52
C THR A 194 2.49 0.65 -43.92
N ARG A 195 2.70 -0.29 -42.98
CA ARG A 195 2.41 -1.73 -43.16
C ARG A 195 0.93 -2.08 -42.99
N LEU A 196 0.08 -1.13 -42.60
CA LEU A 196 -1.34 -1.37 -42.41
C LEU A 196 -2.14 -0.94 -43.64
N PRO A 197 -3.18 -1.70 -44.05
CA PRO A 197 -4.17 -1.20 -45.00
C PRO A 197 -4.81 0.11 -44.51
N ALA A 198 -5.09 1.05 -45.42
CA ALA A 198 -5.58 2.40 -45.07
C ALA A 198 -6.85 2.40 -44.20
N SER A 199 -7.77 1.47 -44.47
CA SER A 199 -8.99 1.27 -43.68
C SER A 199 -8.69 0.80 -42.25
N SER A 200 -7.76 -0.14 -42.09
CA SER A 200 -7.32 -0.65 -40.80
C SER A 200 -6.53 0.39 -40.02
N ALA A 201 -5.66 1.17 -40.67
CA ALA A 201 -4.91 2.26 -40.06
C ALA A 201 -5.86 3.34 -39.49
N THR A 202 -6.89 3.73 -40.25
CA THR A 202 -7.90 4.70 -39.81
C THR A 202 -8.69 4.19 -38.61
N LYS A 203 -9.18 2.94 -38.66
CA LYS A 203 -9.89 2.31 -37.54
C LYS A 203 -9.02 2.20 -36.30
N LEU A 204 -7.75 1.83 -36.46
CA LEU A 204 -6.82 1.69 -35.35
C LEU A 204 -6.54 3.06 -34.71
N LYS A 205 -6.33 4.10 -35.51
CA LYS A 205 -6.18 5.47 -35.01
C LYS A 205 -7.39 5.90 -34.16
N TRP A 206 -8.60 5.64 -34.63
CA TRP A 206 -9.82 5.93 -33.86
C TRP A 206 -9.93 5.08 -32.59
N LEU A 207 -9.60 3.79 -32.63
CA LEU A 207 -9.54 2.95 -31.43
C LEU A 207 -8.59 3.55 -30.38
N LEU A 208 -7.38 3.95 -30.78
CA LEU A 208 -6.39 4.55 -29.87
C LEU A 208 -6.89 5.88 -29.28
N ILE A 209 -7.46 6.76 -30.11
CA ILE A 209 -8.00 8.04 -29.66
C ILE A 209 -9.17 7.81 -28.69
N ILE A 210 -10.15 7.00 -29.07
CA ILE A 210 -11.37 6.76 -28.30
C ILE A 210 -11.05 6.08 -26.97
N SER A 211 -10.17 5.08 -26.97
CA SER A 211 -9.78 4.34 -25.75
C SER A 211 -8.99 5.16 -24.74
N ILE A 212 -8.46 6.33 -25.11
CA ILE A 212 -7.85 7.29 -24.19
C ILE A 212 -8.83 8.43 -23.87
N ALA A 213 -9.45 9.02 -24.89
CA ALA A 213 -10.27 10.22 -24.76
C ALA A 213 -11.53 9.96 -23.94
N ILE A 214 -12.25 8.85 -24.17
CA ILE A 214 -13.49 8.57 -23.42
C ILE A 214 -13.19 8.40 -21.93
N PRO A 215 -12.27 7.51 -21.49
CA PRO A 215 -11.96 7.40 -20.07
C PRO A 215 -11.45 8.70 -19.46
N ALA A 216 -10.62 9.47 -20.18
CA ALA A 216 -10.14 10.76 -19.69
C ALA A 216 -11.29 11.76 -19.48
N ILE A 217 -12.22 11.86 -20.42
CA ILE A 217 -13.41 12.72 -20.30
C ILE A 217 -14.28 12.27 -19.13
N VAL A 218 -14.51 10.96 -18.97
CA VAL A 218 -15.29 10.41 -17.84
C VAL A 218 -14.63 10.74 -16.50
N VAL A 219 -13.31 10.54 -16.38
CA VAL A 219 -12.57 10.89 -15.17
C VAL A 219 -12.65 12.39 -14.89
N VAL A 220 -12.42 13.24 -15.89
CA VAL A 220 -12.53 14.70 -15.71
C VAL A 220 -13.94 15.09 -15.27
N ALA A 221 -14.99 14.60 -15.95
CA ALA A 221 -16.38 14.88 -15.61
C ALA A 221 -16.74 14.42 -14.19
N TYR A 222 -16.25 13.24 -13.77
CA TYR A 222 -16.43 12.73 -12.43
C TYR A 222 -15.72 13.61 -11.39
N LEU A 223 -14.46 13.97 -11.63
CA LEU A 223 -13.68 14.80 -10.71
C LEU A 223 -14.24 16.22 -10.59
N THR A 224 -14.79 16.79 -11.66
CA THR A 224 -15.45 18.10 -11.62
C THR A 224 -16.79 18.07 -10.89
N SER A 225 -17.52 16.95 -10.94
CA SER A 225 -18.80 16.79 -10.24
C SER A 225 -18.64 16.34 -8.78
N HIS A 226 -17.53 15.68 -8.44
CA HIS A 226 -17.24 15.16 -7.10
C HIS A 226 -15.85 15.61 -6.61
N PRO A 227 -15.61 16.93 -6.45
CA PRO A 227 -14.30 17.44 -6.05
C PRO A 227 -13.84 16.92 -4.67
N THR A 228 -14.78 16.62 -3.77
CA THR A 228 -14.52 16.04 -2.45
C THR A 228 -13.88 14.66 -2.53
N PHE A 229 -14.06 13.91 -3.62
CA PHE A 229 -13.41 12.60 -3.81
C PHE A 229 -11.89 12.71 -3.70
N VAL A 230 -11.29 13.70 -4.37
CA VAL A 230 -9.83 13.91 -4.32
C VAL A 230 -9.45 14.46 -2.96
N LEU A 231 -10.17 15.47 -2.44
CA LEU A 231 -9.86 16.10 -1.15
C LEU A 231 -9.85 15.07 0.00
N ASN A 232 -10.79 14.13 0.00
CA ASN A 232 -10.88 13.08 1.01
C ASN A 232 -9.71 12.08 0.93
N MET A 233 -9.06 11.90 -0.22
CA MET A 233 -7.84 11.09 -0.31
C MET A 233 -6.65 11.73 0.41
N TYR A 234 -6.70 13.03 0.66
CA TYR A 234 -5.69 13.76 1.43
C TYR A 234 -6.11 13.95 2.89
N ALA A 235 -7.22 13.35 3.33
CA ALA A 235 -7.66 13.40 4.72
C ALA A 235 -6.57 12.89 5.67
N GLU A 236 -5.95 11.75 5.35
CA GLU A 236 -4.92 11.09 6.17
C GLU A 236 -3.48 11.39 5.67
N ARG A 237 -3.25 12.47 4.91
CA ARG A 237 -1.94 12.82 4.31
C ARG A 237 -1.35 14.10 4.91
N ASP A 238 -0.04 14.14 5.01
CA ASP A 238 0.79 15.27 5.47
C ASP A 238 1.18 16.25 4.35
N PHE A 239 0.73 15.98 3.11
CA PHE A 239 0.97 16.83 1.95
C PHE A 239 -0.32 17.14 1.20
N THR A 240 -0.34 18.24 0.46
CA THR A 240 -1.47 18.68 -0.39
C THR A 240 -1.38 18.10 -1.82
N PRO A 241 -2.46 18.18 -2.61
CA PRO A 241 -2.40 17.78 -4.03
C PRO A 241 -1.32 18.51 -4.83
N GLY A 242 -1.14 19.82 -4.61
CA GLY A 242 -0.13 20.61 -5.29
C GLY A 242 1.29 20.20 -4.90
N GLN A 243 1.54 20.02 -3.60
CA GLN A 243 2.83 19.55 -3.09
C GLN A 243 3.19 18.18 -3.64
N ARG A 244 2.19 17.29 -3.76
CA ARG A 244 2.35 15.99 -4.40
C ARG A 244 2.81 16.12 -5.85
N LEU A 245 2.12 16.92 -6.67
CA LEU A 245 2.49 17.09 -8.08
C LEU A 245 3.92 17.63 -8.25
N PHE A 246 4.31 18.64 -7.47
CA PHE A 246 5.68 19.16 -7.48
C PHE A 246 6.70 18.10 -7.07
N THR A 247 6.39 17.33 -6.03
CA THR A 247 7.26 16.24 -5.55
C THR A 247 7.39 15.16 -6.62
N GLN A 248 6.31 14.83 -7.33
CA GLN A 248 6.31 13.80 -8.38
C GLN A 248 7.25 14.11 -9.55
N ALA A 249 7.49 15.40 -9.86
CA ALA A 249 8.51 15.78 -10.83
C ALA A 249 9.91 15.27 -10.43
N ARG A 250 10.27 15.35 -9.13
CA ARG A 250 11.53 14.82 -8.59
C ARG A 250 11.50 13.30 -8.45
N VAL A 251 10.37 12.72 -8.07
CA VAL A 251 10.20 11.25 -7.95
C VAL A 251 10.42 10.55 -9.29
N GLY A 252 9.99 11.14 -10.41
CA GLY A 252 10.27 10.58 -11.74
C GLY A 252 11.77 10.38 -11.98
N TRP A 253 12.59 11.39 -11.64
CA TRP A 253 14.05 11.28 -11.73
C TRP A 253 14.64 10.30 -10.71
N PHE A 254 14.06 10.24 -9.51
CA PHE A 254 14.45 9.25 -8.52
C PHE A 254 14.25 7.83 -9.07
N TYR A 255 13.09 7.50 -9.63
CA TYR A 255 12.85 6.19 -10.27
C TYR A 255 13.81 5.91 -11.42
N LEU A 256 14.05 6.88 -12.32
CA LEU A 256 15.04 6.72 -13.39
C LEU A 256 16.44 6.41 -12.86
N SER A 257 16.83 7.03 -11.73
CA SER A 257 18.11 6.74 -11.11
C SER A 257 18.20 5.33 -10.54
N LEU A 258 17.09 4.74 -10.07
CA LEU A 258 17.03 3.37 -9.60
C LEU A 258 17.16 2.34 -10.73
N TYR A 259 16.81 2.71 -11.98
CA TYR A 259 16.95 1.84 -13.15
C TYR A 259 18.42 1.66 -13.56
N VAL A 260 19.21 2.72 -13.42
CA VAL A 260 20.61 2.77 -13.90
C VAL A 260 21.57 2.35 -12.79
N ILE A 261 21.30 2.79 -11.57
CA ILE A 261 22.13 2.53 -10.39
C ILE A 261 21.28 1.72 -9.41
N PRO A 262 21.28 0.38 -9.52
CA PRO A 262 20.46 -0.50 -8.68
C PRO A 262 21.06 -0.63 -7.27
N GLN A 263 21.29 0.48 -6.58
CA GLN A 263 21.89 0.50 -5.25
C GLN A 263 20.83 0.18 -4.20
N THR A 264 21.02 -0.91 -3.45
CA THR A 264 20.10 -1.35 -2.41
C THR A 264 19.86 -0.30 -1.32
N ALA A 265 20.87 0.52 -0.99
CA ALA A 265 20.74 1.57 0.01
C ALA A 265 19.72 2.67 -0.35
N ARG A 266 19.38 2.82 -1.64
CA ARG A 266 18.38 3.79 -2.11
C ARG A 266 17.01 3.15 -2.32
N MET A 267 16.91 1.86 -2.05
CA MET A 267 15.74 1.05 -2.27
C MET A 267 15.21 0.52 -0.93
N GLY A 268 13.95 0.80 -0.61
CA GLY A 268 13.34 0.45 0.66
C GLY A 268 11.82 0.35 0.57
N LEU A 269 11.19 0.03 1.68
CA LEU A 269 9.72 0.11 1.81
C LEU A 269 9.27 1.51 2.23
N PHE A 270 10.09 2.20 3.02
CA PHE A 270 9.79 3.50 3.60
C PHE A 270 10.57 4.59 2.88
N HIS A 271 9.84 5.62 2.45
CA HIS A 271 10.34 6.79 1.73
C HIS A 271 9.61 8.07 2.21
N ASP A 272 9.06 8.03 3.43
CA ASP A 272 8.42 9.15 4.11
C ASP A 272 9.42 10.26 4.49
N ASP A 273 10.71 9.99 4.39
CA ASP A 273 11.81 10.95 4.48
C ASP A 273 12.14 11.65 3.15
N PHE A 274 11.47 11.29 2.04
CA PHE A 274 11.65 11.98 0.78
C PHE A 274 11.03 13.39 0.86
N ILE A 275 11.88 14.40 0.97
CA ILE A 275 11.49 15.81 1.16
C ILE A 275 10.36 16.22 0.20
N THR A 276 9.20 16.55 0.78
CA THR A 276 8.04 17.08 0.06
C THR A 276 8.36 18.46 -0.52
N SER A 277 8.05 18.65 -1.81
CA SER A 277 8.17 19.93 -2.48
C SER A 277 7.01 20.85 -2.08
N THR A 278 7.28 21.83 -1.22
CA THR A 278 6.29 22.82 -0.73
C THR A 278 6.03 23.94 -1.74
N SER A 279 7.00 24.23 -2.62
CA SER A 279 6.88 25.20 -3.72
C SER A 279 7.79 24.81 -4.90
N LEU A 280 7.76 25.60 -5.98
CA LEU A 280 8.66 25.41 -7.12
C LEU A 280 10.15 25.55 -6.75
N LEU A 281 10.47 26.33 -5.71
CA LEU A 281 11.85 26.62 -5.29
C LEU A 281 12.23 25.93 -3.98
N GLN A 282 11.30 25.23 -3.33
CA GLN A 282 11.55 24.53 -2.08
C GLN A 282 11.09 23.06 -2.16
N PRO A 283 12.05 22.11 -2.18
CA PRO A 283 13.49 22.33 -2.28
C PRO A 283 13.88 22.87 -3.66
N PHE A 284 15.05 23.50 -3.77
CA PHE A 284 15.55 24.15 -4.99
C PHE A 284 15.65 23.21 -6.19
N THR A 285 15.71 21.90 -5.95
CA THR A 285 15.72 20.85 -6.99
C THR A 285 14.37 20.66 -7.70
N THR A 286 13.27 21.23 -7.20
CA THR A 286 11.91 21.05 -7.77
C THR A 286 11.78 21.68 -9.15
N LEU A 287 12.09 22.97 -9.29
CA LEU A 287 12.04 23.66 -10.57
C LEU A 287 12.99 23.05 -11.62
N PRO A 288 14.28 22.76 -11.31
CA PRO A 288 15.17 22.05 -12.23
C PRO A 288 14.63 20.68 -12.67
N ALA A 289 14.07 19.89 -11.75
CA ALA A 289 13.47 18.59 -12.08
C ALA A 289 12.30 18.74 -13.06
N LEU A 290 11.43 19.73 -12.83
CA LEU A 290 10.29 20.03 -13.69
C LEU A 290 10.74 20.53 -15.08
N VAL A 291 11.67 21.48 -15.13
CA VAL A 291 12.24 22.00 -16.38
C VAL A 291 12.92 20.88 -17.17
N ALA A 292 13.68 20.01 -16.49
CA ALA A 292 14.35 18.88 -17.13
C ALA A 292 13.34 17.92 -17.80
N ILE A 293 12.18 17.68 -17.19
CA ILE A 293 11.11 16.87 -17.81
C ILE A 293 10.65 17.52 -19.12
N PHE A 294 10.34 18.82 -19.10
CA PHE A 294 9.92 19.53 -20.32
C PHE A 294 11.01 19.54 -21.40
N VAL A 295 12.26 19.75 -21.02
CA VAL A 295 13.41 19.71 -21.94
C VAL A 295 13.55 18.33 -22.57
N VAL A 296 13.47 17.24 -21.78
CA VAL A 296 13.54 15.87 -22.31
C VAL A 296 12.37 15.55 -23.22
N ILE A 297 11.15 15.99 -22.88
CA ILE A 297 9.97 15.81 -23.74
C ILE A 297 10.15 16.57 -25.07
N ALA A 298 10.54 17.85 -25.01
CA ALA A 298 10.78 18.67 -26.19
C ALA A 298 11.89 18.05 -27.07
N TRP A 299 12.98 17.59 -26.46
CA TRP A 299 14.07 16.91 -27.16
C TRP A 299 13.61 15.58 -27.79
N ALA A 300 12.79 14.79 -27.10
CA ALA A 300 12.24 13.55 -27.65
C ALA A 300 11.30 13.81 -28.83
N ILE A 301 10.47 14.85 -28.76
CA ILE A 301 9.60 15.28 -29.87
C ILE A 301 10.43 15.76 -31.06
N TRP A 302 11.48 16.55 -30.82
CA TRP A 302 12.40 17.00 -31.87
C TRP A 302 13.11 15.82 -32.55
N GLN A 303 13.57 14.85 -31.75
CA GLN A 303 14.26 13.66 -32.25
C GLN A 303 13.33 12.52 -32.70
N ARG A 304 12.02 12.75 -32.75
CA ARG A 304 11.04 11.66 -32.98
C ARG A 304 11.26 10.86 -34.27
N LYS A 305 11.80 11.50 -35.31
CA LYS A 305 12.10 10.81 -36.58
C LYS A 305 13.40 10.01 -36.53
N LYS A 306 14.35 10.38 -35.67
CA LYS A 306 15.70 9.79 -35.58
C LYS A 306 15.84 8.77 -34.45
N SER A 307 15.08 8.94 -33.36
CA SER A 307 15.23 8.18 -32.12
C SER A 307 13.91 7.58 -31.64
N PRO A 308 13.30 6.63 -32.38
CA PRO A 308 12.06 5.95 -31.96
C PRO A 308 12.16 5.29 -30.57
N LEU A 309 13.33 4.75 -30.21
CA LEU A 309 13.57 4.15 -28.88
C LEU A 309 13.41 5.16 -27.73
N LEU A 310 13.76 6.43 -27.96
CA LEU A 310 13.60 7.48 -26.96
C LEU A 310 12.13 7.84 -26.75
N ILE A 311 11.35 7.93 -27.83
CA ILE A 311 9.90 8.14 -27.75
C ILE A 311 9.26 6.95 -27.01
N PHE A 312 9.68 5.74 -27.34
CA PHE A 312 9.19 4.54 -26.67
C PHE A 312 9.47 4.63 -25.17
N PHE A 313 10.72 4.90 -24.79
CA PHE A 313 11.13 4.99 -23.40
C PHE A 313 10.31 6.04 -22.63
N GLY A 314 10.28 7.27 -23.12
CA GLY A 314 9.55 8.36 -22.46
C GLY A 314 8.05 8.12 -22.44
N GLY A 315 7.46 7.72 -23.57
CA GLY A 315 6.03 7.46 -23.68
C GLY A 315 5.57 6.30 -22.80
N TRP A 316 6.33 5.21 -22.75
CA TRP A 316 6.05 4.06 -21.88
C TRP A 316 6.24 4.41 -20.41
N PHE A 317 7.33 5.12 -20.06
CA PHE A 317 7.60 5.53 -18.68
C PHE A 317 6.48 6.44 -18.14
N ILE A 318 6.06 7.43 -18.93
CA ILE A 318 4.95 8.33 -18.57
C ILE A 318 3.65 7.52 -18.48
N ALA A 319 3.34 6.69 -19.48
CA ALA A 319 2.11 5.89 -19.49
C ALA A 319 2.02 4.94 -18.29
N ALA A 320 3.11 4.28 -17.90
CA ALA A 320 3.13 3.35 -16.79
C ALA A 320 2.97 4.05 -15.42
N HIS A 321 3.41 5.30 -15.29
CA HIS A 321 3.29 6.10 -14.06
C HIS A 321 2.09 7.06 -14.05
N ALA A 322 1.34 7.15 -15.15
CA ALA A 322 0.30 8.16 -15.35
C ALA A 322 -0.84 8.08 -14.32
N MET A 323 -1.06 6.95 -13.65
CA MET A 323 -2.03 6.88 -12.55
C MET A 323 -1.40 7.24 -11.20
N GLU A 324 -0.12 6.89 -11.01
CA GLU A 324 0.56 6.92 -9.72
C GLU A 324 1.39 8.20 -9.50
N SER A 325 1.52 9.06 -10.51
CA SER A 325 2.20 10.36 -10.45
C SER A 325 1.23 11.52 -10.79
N THR A 326 0.05 11.52 -10.18
CA THR A 326 -1.02 12.50 -10.40
C THR A 326 -1.59 13.06 -9.08
N ILE A 327 -2.73 13.74 -9.17
CA ILE A 327 -3.49 14.34 -8.05
C ILE A 327 -4.19 13.32 -7.14
N PHE A 328 -4.14 12.02 -7.43
CA PHE A 328 -4.70 11.03 -6.51
C PHE A 328 -3.80 10.91 -5.27
N GLY A 329 -4.39 10.96 -4.07
CA GLY A 329 -3.73 10.97 -2.75
C GLY A 329 -3.06 9.65 -2.34
N LEU A 330 -2.24 9.12 -3.24
CA LEU A 330 -1.38 7.95 -3.02
C LEU A 330 -0.06 8.38 -2.39
N GLU A 331 0.62 7.42 -1.76
CA GLU A 331 1.99 7.59 -1.25
C GLU A 331 2.93 8.14 -2.31
N MET A 332 3.90 8.96 -1.88
CA MET A 332 4.83 9.63 -2.81
C MET A 332 5.64 8.64 -3.63
N ILE A 333 6.21 7.62 -2.98
CA ILE A 333 7.14 6.68 -3.58
C ILE A 333 6.76 5.26 -3.16
N TYR A 334 6.67 4.38 -4.15
CA TYR A 334 6.67 2.94 -3.95
C TYR A 334 7.36 2.26 -5.13
N GLU A 335 8.24 1.32 -4.85
CA GLU A 335 9.06 0.71 -5.90
C GLU A 335 8.27 -0.20 -6.85
N HIS A 336 7.28 -0.94 -6.33
CA HIS A 336 6.46 -1.89 -7.10
C HIS A 336 5.72 -1.21 -8.28
N ARG A 337 5.56 0.11 -8.23
CA ARG A 337 5.06 0.96 -9.33
C ARG A 337 5.86 0.83 -10.62
N ASN A 338 7.15 0.49 -10.51
CA ASN A 338 8.06 0.38 -11.63
C ASN A 338 8.01 -0.99 -12.35
N TYR A 339 7.19 -1.95 -11.88
CA TYR A 339 7.19 -3.33 -12.38
C TYR A 339 6.95 -3.43 -13.89
N VAL A 340 5.96 -2.69 -14.40
CA VAL A 340 5.68 -2.57 -15.86
C VAL A 340 6.59 -1.51 -16.51
N ALA A 341 6.88 -0.41 -15.81
CA ALA A 341 7.61 0.72 -16.37
C ALA A 341 9.05 0.36 -16.77
N ILE A 342 9.74 -0.47 -15.99
CA ILE A 342 11.14 -0.84 -16.23
C ILE A 342 11.34 -1.67 -17.50
N TYR A 343 10.28 -2.25 -18.07
CA TYR A 343 10.33 -2.91 -19.39
C TYR A 343 10.89 -1.98 -20.47
N ALA A 344 10.57 -0.69 -20.42
CA ALA A 344 11.12 0.28 -21.35
C ALA A 344 12.63 0.41 -21.26
N MET A 345 13.17 0.47 -20.03
CA MET A 345 14.61 0.50 -19.81
C MET A 345 15.27 -0.78 -20.33
N ALA A 346 14.68 -1.93 -20.01
CA ALA A 346 15.21 -3.23 -20.44
C ALA A 346 15.33 -3.32 -21.97
N LEU A 347 14.30 -2.88 -22.71
CA LEU A 347 14.31 -2.85 -24.18
C LEU A 347 15.38 -1.91 -24.73
N VAL A 348 15.44 -0.67 -24.22
CA VAL A 348 16.43 0.33 -24.66
C VAL A 348 17.85 -0.16 -24.39
N PHE A 349 18.09 -0.66 -23.18
CA PHE A 349 19.38 -1.22 -22.78
C PHE A 349 19.81 -2.35 -23.72
N GLY A 350 18.94 -3.35 -23.96
CA GLY A 350 19.28 -4.47 -24.83
C GLY A 350 19.55 -4.05 -26.28
N VAL A 351 18.73 -3.15 -26.84
CA VAL A 351 18.91 -2.69 -28.22
C VAL A 351 20.17 -1.84 -28.37
N LEU A 352 20.42 -0.90 -27.46
CA LEU A 352 21.63 -0.07 -27.49
C LEU A 352 22.89 -0.91 -27.28
N LEU A 353 22.84 -1.88 -26.36
CA LEU A 353 23.93 -2.83 -26.15
C LEU A 353 24.26 -3.61 -27.42
N CYS A 354 23.24 -4.10 -28.13
CA CYS A 354 23.46 -4.80 -29.41
C CYS A 354 24.15 -3.90 -30.45
N ARG A 355 23.77 -2.62 -30.53
CA ARG A 355 24.40 -1.63 -31.43
C ARG A 355 25.85 -1.35 -31.03
N LEU A 356 26.12 -1.22 -29.73
CA LEU A 356 27.47 -1.01 -29.21
C LEU A 356 28.38 -2.20 -29.50
N ILE A 357 27.90 -3.44 -29.31
CA ILE A 357 28.69 -4.65 -29.59
C ILE A 357 29.07 -4.72 -31.07
N LYS A 358 28.13 -4.44 -31.98
CA LYS A 358 28.38 -4.52 -33.43
C LYS A 358 29.30 -3.42 -33.95
N ASN A 359 29.24 -2.22 -33.36
CA ASN A 359 30.04 -1.08 -33.79
C ASN A 359 31.38 -0.93 -33.02
N SER A 360 31.70 -1.84 -32.10
CA SER A 360 32.91 -1.78 -31.29
C SER A 360 34.03 -2.67 -31.83
N ASN A 361 35.25 -2.13 -31.87
CA ASN A 361 36.46 -2.89 -32.15
C ASN A 361 36.75 -3.97 -31.09
N ASN A 362 36.15 -3.85 -29.89
CA ASN A 362 36.34 -4.76 -28.76
C ASN A 362 35.04 -5.54 -28.42
N ALA A 363 34.33 -6.03 -29.43
CA ALA A 363 33.07 -6.76 -29.26
C ALA A 363 33.16 -7.93 -28.26
N SER A 364 34.32 -8.58 -28.14
CA SER A 364 34.56 -9.66 -27.15
C SER A 364 34.45 -9.18 -25.71
N ALA A 365 34.99 -7.99 -25.38
CA ALA A 365 34.89 -7.43 -24.04
C ALA A 365 33.43 -7.09 -23.67
N LEU A 366 32.67 -6.54 -24.61
CA LEU A 366 31.25 -6.22 -24.39
C LEU A 366 30.37 -7.47 -24.24
N LYS A 367 30.72 -8.57 -24.91
CA LYS A 367 30.05 -9.88 -24.73
C LYS A 367 30.28 -10.46 -23.33
N VAL A 368 31.40 -10.15 -22.68
CA VAL A 368 31.71 -10.56 -21.29
C VAL A 368 31.08 -9.61 -20.26
N LEU A 369 31.06 -8.31 -20.55
CA LEU A 369 30.47 -7.30 -19.67
C LEU A 369 28.98 -7.57 -19.41
N PHE A 370 28.25 -8.09 -20.40
CA PHE A 370 26.81 -8.27 -20.27
C PHE A 370 26.40 -9.34 -19.22
N PRO A 371 26.92 -10.57 -19.25
CA PRO A 371 26.72 -11.53 -18.17
C PRO A 371 27.12 -10.99 -16.80
N ILE A 372 28.16 -10.15 -16.72
CA ILE A 372 28.56 -9.48 -15.48
C ILE A 372 27.48 -8.53 -14.99
N VAL A 373 26.91 -7.68 -15.86
CA VAL A 373 25.81 -6.77 -15.49
C VAL A 373 24.60 -7.57 -14.98
N LEU A 374 24.20 -8.63 -15.68
CA LEU A 374 23.12 -9.50 -15.20
C LEU A 374 23.45 -10.18 -13.87
N GLY A 375 24.70 -10.63 -13.71
CA GLY A 375 25.21 -11.21 -12.46
C GLY A 375 25.12 -10.22 -11.31
N VAL A 376 25.50 -8.96 -11.54
CA VAL A 376 25.37 -7.89 -10.54
C VAL A 376 23.90 -7.66 -10.19
N LEU A 377 23.00 -7.58 -11.17
CA LEU A 377 21.56 -7.43 -10.91
C LEU A 377 21.02 -8.61 -10.07
N ALA A 378 21.37 -9.83 -10.45
CA ALA A 378 20.97 -11.05 -9.74
C ALA A 378 21.50 -11.09 -8.30
N LEU A 379 22.80 -10.80 -8.11
CA LEU A 379 23.42 -10.74 -6.78
C LEU A 379 22.81 -9.63 -5.92
N THR A 380 22.49 -8.48 -6.52
CA THR A 380 21.83 -7.37 -5.82
C THR A 380 20.42 -7.76 -5.38
N THR A 381 19.65 -8.40 -6.27
CA THR A 381 18.32 -8.92 -5.95
C THR A 381 18.37 -9.99 -4.87
N TYR A 382 19.35 -10.90 -4.92
CA TYR A 382 19.57 -11.91 -3.90
C TYR A 382 19.93 -11.29 -2.54
N SER A 383 20.92 -10.39 -2.50
CA SER A 383 21.33 -9.66 -1.30
C SER A 383 20.13 -8.96 -0.65
N ARG A 384 19.31 -8.31 -1.47
CA ARG A 384 18.12 -7.61 -1.01
C ARG A 384 17.03 -8.57 -0.51
N ALA A 385 16.86 -9.74 -1.13
CA ALA A 385 15.95 -10.77 -0.64
C ALA A 385 16.38 -11.31 0.73
N GLN A 386 17.69 -11.44 0.99
CA GLN A 386 18.22 -11.79 2.31
C GLN A 386 17.89 -10.72 3.35
N THR A 387 18.01 -9.42 3.02
CA THR A 387 17.58 -8.33 3.90
C THR A 387 16.09 -8.42 4.28
N TRP A 388 15.23 -8.84 3.34
CA TRP A 388 13.79 -8.99 3.56
C TRP A 388 13.39 -10.29 4.28
N ALA A 389 14.32 -11.24 4.41
CA ALA A 389 14.04 -12.54 5.03
C ALA A 389 13.96 -12.45 6.56
N ASP A 390 14.73 -11.55 7.18
CA ASP A 390 14.75 -11.33 8.62
C ASP A 390 14.20 -9.95 8.98
N GLN A 391 13.22 -9.90 9.88
CA GLN A 391 12.54 -8.66 10.25
C GLN A 391 13.47 -7.68 11.00
N THR A 392 14.43 -8.19 11.76
CA THR A 392 15.40 -7.37 12.51
C THR A 392 16.39 -6.73 11.55
N VAL A 393 16.96 -7.53 10.64
CA VAL A 393 17.84 -7.05 9.58
C VAL A 393 17.12 -6.03 8.71
N PHE A 394 15.86 -6.32 8.32
CA PHE A 394 15.04 -5.39 7.54
C PHE A 394 14.83 -4.06 8.28
N ALA A 395 14.43 -4.08 9.54
CA ALA A 395 14.17 -2.86 10.32
C ALA A 395 15.44 -2.00 10.46
N HIS A 396 16.58 -2.60 10.79
CA HIS A 396 17.86 -1.88 10.88
C HIS A 396 18.34 -1.38 9.51
N PHE A 397 18.11 -2.14 8.43
CA PHE A 397 18.44 -1.71 7.08
C PHE A 397 17.62 -0.49 6.66
N GLN A 398 16.30 -0.50 6.94
CA GLN A 398 15.43 0.64 6.70
C GLN A 398 15.89 1.86 7.50
N LEU A 399 16.16 1.70 8.80
CA LEU A 399 16.62 2.79 9.65
C LEU A 399 17.96 3.37 9.21
N ARG A 400 18.93 2.53 8.81
CA ARG A 400 20.24 2.98 8.32
C ARG A 400 20.11 3.84 7.05
N ASN A 401 19.22 3.46 6.14
CA ASN A 401 19.09 4.13 4.85
C ASN A 401 18.10 5.30 4.88
N HIS A 402 17.15 5.26 5.81
CA HIS A 402 16.11 6.25 6.02
C HIS A 402 16.06 6.67 7.51
N PRO A 403 17.12 7.31 8.04
CA PRO A 403 17.22 7.67 9.46
C PRO A 403 16.21 8.73 9.90
N GLU A 404 15.66 9.50 8.97
CA GLU A 404 14.62 10.52 9.22
C GLU A 404 13.21 10.00 8.93
N SER A 405 13.05 8.71 8.60
CA SER A 405 11.74 8.10 8.35
C SER A 405 11.10 7.68 9.68
N ALA A 406 9.96 8.27 10.01
CA ALA A 406 9.17 7.89 11.17
C ALA A 406 8.75 6.41 11.09
N ARG A 407 8.40 5.93 9.89
CA ARG A 407 8.05 4.52 9.68
C ARG A 407 9.22 3.58 9.93
N SER A 408 10.45 3.98 9.59
CA SER A 408 11.66 3.20 9.85
C SER A 408 11.93 3.09 11.35
N HIS A 409 11.81 4.21 12.08
CA HIS A 409 11.89 4.22 13.54
C HIS A 409 10.80 3.38 14.19
N ASN A 410 9.55 3.49 13.76
CA ASN A 410 8.46 2.66 14.28
C ASN A 410 8.73 1.16 14.04
N SER A 411 9.24 0.79 12.86
CA SER A 411 9.65 -0.59 12.58
C SER A 411 10.81 -1.06 13.48
N ALA A 412 11.78 -0.20 13.77
CA ALA A 412 12.89 -0.50 14.67
C ALA A 412 12.42 -0.63 16.14
N ALA A 413 11.47 0.20 16.57
CA ALA A 413 10.82 0.09 17.87
C ALA A 413 10.14 -1.28 18.03
N LEU A 414 9.33 -1.71 17.06
CA LEU A 414 8.61 -2.99 17.10
C LEU A 414 9.55 -4.21 17.18
N VAL A 415 10.72 -4.14 16.55
CA VAL A 415 11.73 -5.21 16.63
C VAL A 415 12.46 -5.18 17.98
N SER A 416 12.84 -3.99 18.44
CA SER A 416 13.54 -3.79 19.71
C SER A 416 12.70 -4.27 20.90
N ASP A 417 11.39 -4.01 20.87
CA ASP A 417 10.44 -4.35 21.93
C ASP A 417 10.34 -5.86 22.24
N ARG A 418 10.83 -6.72 21.34
CA ARG A 418 10.83 -8.18 21.54
C ARG A 418 11.76 -8.65 22.65
N ARG A 419 12.73 -7.82 23.06
CA ARG A 419 13.69 -8.12 24.13
C ARG A 419 13.61 -7.04 25.18
N GLN A 420 13.39 -7.43 26.44
CA GLN A 420 13.27 -6.49 27.55
C GLN A 420 14.51 -5.61 27.75
N GLU A 421 15.69 -6.14 27.42
CA GLU A 421 16.99 -5.42 27.47
C GLU A 421 17.03 -4.18 26.54
N ASN A 422 16.15 -4.10 25.55
CA ASN A 422 16.10 -3.00 24.58
C ASN A 422 15.05 -1.94 24.95
N PHE A 423 14.65 -1.83 26.22
CA PHE A 423 13.60 -0.93 26.65
C PHE A 423 13.90 0.54 26.28
N VAL A 424 15.12 1.01 26.57
CA VAL A 424 15.56 2.38 26.27
C VAL A 424 15.67 2.60 24.76
N ASN A 425 16.25 1.64 24.02
CA ASN A 425 16.33 1.69 22.55
C ASN A 425 14.94 1.80 21.92
N THR A 426 13.96 1.05 22.43
CA THR A 426 12.58 1.10 21.94
C THR A 426 11.95 2.45 22.20
N TYR A 427 12.13 3.02 23.40
CA TYR A 427 11.68 4.38 23.71
C TYR A 427 12.32 5.40 22.76
N ASN A 428 13.64 5.31 22.53
CA ASN A 428 14.36 6.22 21.64
C ASN A 428 13.84 6.15 20.19
N HIS A 429 13.55 4.95 19.68
CA HIS A 429 12.93 4.81 18.36
C HIS A 429 11.52 5.42 18.32
N LEU A 430 10.69 5.24 19.35
CA LEU A 430 9.38 5.89 19.41
C LEU A 430 9.49 7.42 19.49
N ARG A 431 10.47 7.92 20.26
CA ARG A 431 10.82 9.35 20.35
C ARG A 431 11.18 9.92 18.99
N MET A 432 12.10 9.28 18.27
CA MET A 432 12.49 9.72 16.92
C MET A 432 11.32 9.59 15.92
N SER A 433 10.50 8.54 16.02
CA SER A 433 9.28 8.42 15.21
C SER A 433 8.28 9.54 15.49
N ALA A 434 8.12 9.98 16.75
CA ALA A 434 7.29 11.11 17.13
C ALA A 434 7.89 12.45 16.68
N LEU A 435 9.21 12.55 16.59
CA LEU A 435 9.91 13.74 16.11
C LEU A 435 9.74 13.94 14.60
N TYR A 436 9.92 12.87 13.82
CA TYR A 436 9.84 12.91 12.37
C TYR A 436 8.42 12.78 11.80
N SER A 437 7.41 12.60 12.65
CA SER A 437 6.01 12.57 12.20
C SER A 437 5.12 13.48 13.04
N GLY A 438 4.03 13.97 12.46
CA GLY A 438 2.92 14.56 13.21
C GLY A 438 2.03 13.52 13.92
N SER A 439 2.40 12.23 13.94
CA SER A 439 1.56 11.16 14.48
C SER A 439 1.52 11.20 16.01
N VAL A 440 0.34 10.90 16.56
CA VAL A 440 0.11 10.73 18.01
C VAL A 440 0.51 9.33 18.47
N VAL A 441 0.50 8.34 17.57
CA VAL A 441 0.68 6.93 17.91
C VAL A 441 2.02 6.62 18.59
N PRO A 442 3.17 7.14 18.10
CA PRO A 442 4.45 6.92 18.78
C PRO A 442 4.49 7.54 20.19
N LEU A 443 3.84 8.69 20.40
CA LEU A 443 3.75 9.34 21.72
C LEU A 443 2.93 8.51 22.71
N ILE A 444 1.82 7.89 22.28
CA ILE A 444 1.08 6.93 23.11
C ILE A 444 2.01 5.77 23.51
N GLY A 445 2.85 5.29 22.58
CA GLY A 445 3.86 4.27 22.85
C GLY A 445 4.91 4.70 23.87
N MET A 446 5.35 5.97 23.83
CA MET A 446 6.25 6.56 24.82
C MET A 446 5.57 6.68 26.19
N TYR A 447 4.35 7.22 26.23
CA TYR A 447 3.55 7.37 27.46
C TYR A 447 3.41 6.04 28.20
N LYS A 448 3.08 4.96 27.49
CA LYS A 448 2.96 3.61 28.06
C LYS A 448 4.25 3.15 28.75
N ARG A 449 5.40 3.43 28.16
CA ARG A 449 6.71 3.03 28.69
C ARG A 449 7.09 3.84 29.92
N VAL A 450 6.90 5.15 29.88
CA VAL A 450 7.11 6.01 31.06
C VAL A 450 6.17 5.57 32.20
N ASN A 451 4.91 5.27 31.89
CA ASN A 451 3.96 4.83 32.91
C ASN A 451 4.28 3.44 33.48
N LEU A 452 4.88 2.54 32.69
CA LEU A 452 5.40 1.26 33.20
C LEU A 452 6.48 1.48 34.26
N LEU A 453 7.43 2.39 34.01
CA LEU A 453 8.50 2.69 34.98
C LEU A 453 7.96 3.33 36.26
N ILE A 454 6.97 4.21 36.14
CA ILE A 454 6.31 4.83 37.31
C ILE A 454 5.55 3.78 38.13
N LYS A 455 4.80 2.88 37.47
CA LYS A 455 4.04 1.82 38.15
C LYS A 455 4.93 0.73 38.75
N SER A 456 6.10 0.48 38.17
CA SER A 456 6.99 -0.63 38.55
C SER A 456 8.44 -0.18 38.61
N PRO A 457 8.84 0.60 39.63
CA PRO A 457 10.18 1.18 39.75
C PRO A 457 11.29 0.14 39.94
N ASP A 458 10.95 -1.06 40.42
CA ASP A 458 11.90 -2.17 40.61
C ASP A 458 11.97 -3.13 39.41
N SER A 459 11.27 -2.82 38.31
CA SER A 459 11.24 -3.67 37.12
C SER A 459 12.61 -3.79 36.46
N ALA A 460 12.83 -4.88 35.72
CA ALA A 460 14.04 -5.06 34.90
C ALA A 460 14.24 -3.89 33.90
N ALA A 461 13.14 -3.31 33.40
CA ALA A 461 13.18 -2.12 32.56
C ALA A 461 13.76 -0.91 33.31
N ALA A 462 13.33 -0.66 34.54
CA ALA A 462 13.85 0.44 35.37
C ALA A 462 15.33 0.26 35.71
N GLN A 463 15.76 -0.97 35.99
CA GLN A 463 17.19 -1.30 36.19
C GLN A 463 18.01 -1.03 34.93
N THR A 464 17.47 -1.35 33.75
CA THR A 464 18.12 -1.07 32.46
C THR A 464 18.31 0.44 32.28
N VAL A 465 17.25 1.23 32.51
CA VAL A 465 17.31 2.70 32.40
C VAL A 465 18.33 3.29 33.37
N ALA A 466 18.38 2.80 34.62
CA ALA A 466 19.34 3.27 35.62
C ALA A 466 20.80 2.93 35.25
N SER A 467 21.03 1.86 34.48
CA SER A 467 22.36 1.42 34.08
C SER A 467 22.92 2.15 32.85
N GLU A 468 22.06 2.70 31.98
CA GLU A 468 22.46 3.45 30.80
C GLU A 468 22.75 4.91 31.18
N ARG A 469 24.01 5.34 31.08
CA ARG A 469 24.34 6.77 31.15
C ARG A 469 23.88 7.45 29.88
N ILE A 470 22.85 8.27 29.98
CA ILE A 470 22.41 9.11 28.87
C ILE A 470 22.88 10.54 29.14
N GLU A 471 23.67 11.11 28.22
CA GLU A 471 24.01 12.53 28.29
C GLU A 471 22.75 13.37 28.02
N PRO A 472 22.55 14.47 28.76
CA PRO A 472 21.45 15.37 28.49
C PRO A 472 21.59 15.96 27.08
N GLU A 473 20.69 15.55 26.18
CA GLU A 473 20.53 16.18 24.87
C GLU A 473 19.80 17.52 25.08
N ASN A 474 20.38 18.62 24.60
CA ASN A 474 19.70 19.92 24.59
C ASN A 474 18.63 19.91 23.50
N THR A 475 17.41 19.47 23.84
CA THR A 475 16.27 19.43 22.93
C THR A 475 15.33 20.61 23.17
N ASP A 476 14.94 21.31 22.09
CA ASP A 476 13.99 22.43 22.16
C ASP A 476 12.58 22.04 22.66
N SER A 477 12.26 20.73 22.65
CA SER A 477 10.97 20.19 23.08
C SER A 477 11.12 19.34 24.33
N SER A 478 10.32 19.66 25.36
CA SER A 478 10.40 19.03 26.67
C SER A 478 10.04 17.54 26.65
N TRP A 479 9.06 17.16 25.82
CA TRP A 479 8.69 15.75 25.59
C TRP A 479 9.76 14.95 24.82
N ASN A 480 10.66 15.61 24.08
CA ASN A 480 11.67 14.95 23.22
C ASN A 480 12.97 14.66 23.97
N THR A 481 12.88 14.34 25.24
CA THR A 481 14.05 14.04 26.07
C THR A 481 14.32 12.54 26.13
N PRO A 482 15.58 12.14 26.35
CA PRO A 482 15.88 10.75 26.65
C PRO A 482 15.18 10.28 27.92
N LEU A 483 14.98 8.97 28.05
CA LEU A 483 14.23 8.38 29.16
C LEU A 483 14.98 8.55 30.49
N PRO A 484 14.45 9.33 31.47
CA PRO A 484 15.13 9.54 32.74
C PRO A 484 14.95 8.34 33.68
N ALA A 485 15.90 8.16 34.61
CA ALA A 485 15.81 7.14 35.66
C ALA A 485 15.07 7.65 36.91
N GLU A 486 15.10 8.95 37.18
CA GLU A 486 14.53 9.53 38.40
C GLU A 486 13.01 9.65 38.32
N MET A 487 12.31 9.28 39.39
CA MET A 487 10.85 9.27 39.47
C MET A 487 10.23 10.65 39.19
N GLU A 488 10.79 11.73 39.75
CA GLU A 488 10.30 13.10 39.51
C GLU A 488 10.39 13.48 38.03
N SER A 489 11.51 13.12 37.38
CA SER A 489 11.73 13.36 35.96
C SER A 489 10.81 12.51 35.09
N LEU A 490 10.53 11.26 35.47
CA LEU A 490 9.56 10.40 34.79
C LEU A 490 8.13 10.96 34.86
N ILE A 491 7.70 11.45 36.03
CA ILE A 491 6.38 12.07 36.22
C ILE A 491 6.26 13.33 35.34
N LYS A 492 7.29 14.18 35.35
CA LYS A 492 7.36 15.37 34.49
C LYS A 492 7.27 15.01 33.01
N LEU A 493 8.10 14.08 32.55
CA LEU A 493 8.12 13.62 31.16
C LEU A 493 6.77 13.02 30.73
N LYS A 494 6.12 12.23 31.59
CA LYS A 494 4.77 11.69 31.33
C LYS A 494 3.77 12.82 31.07
N SER A 495 3.81 13.88 31.88
CA SER A 495 2.94 15.05 31.73
C SER A 495 3.22 15.79 30.41
N GLU A 496 4.50 15.96 30.05
CA GLU A 496 4.91 16.64 28.83
C GLU A 496 4.52 15.86 27.57
N ILE A 497 4.66 14.52 27.59
CA ILE A 497 4.17 13.65 26.53
C ILE A 497 2.65 13.76 26.40
N SER A 498 1.90 13.77 27.52
CA SER A 498 0.45 13.96 27.48
C SER A 498 0.06 15.28 26.84
N ALA A 499 0.68 16.39 27.27
CA ALA A 499 0.40 17.71 26.71
C ALA A 499 0.72 17.77 25.20
N GLU A 500 1.77 17.08 24.74
CA GLU A 500 2.08 16.98 23.32
C GLU A 500 1.07 16.11 22.55
N ILE A 501 0.58 15.02 23.15
CA ILE A 501 -0.52 14.22 22.59
C ILE A 501 -1.75 15.11 22.41
N ASP A 502 -2.11 15.87 23.43
CA ASP A 502 -3.29 16.74 23.42
C ASP A 502 -3.15 17.83 22.33
N ARG A 503 -1.99 18.48 22.27
CA ARG A 503 -1.64 19.48 21.24
C ARG A 503 -1.71 18.91 19.82
N ARG A 504 -1.35 17.63 19.64
CA ARG A 504 -1.44 16.98 18.33
C ARG A 504 -2.86 16.56 18.03
N ILE A 505 -3.62 15.98 18.97
CA ILE A 505 -5.03 15.59 18.74
C ILE A 505 -5.87 16.79 18.27
N ASP A 506 -5.67 17.97 18.85
CA ASP A 506 -6.33 19.22 18.45
C ASP A 506 -6.06 19.60 16.98
N LYS A 507 -4.88 19.26 16.46
CA LYS A 507 -4.43 19.62 15.10
C LYS A 507 -4.48 18.47 14.10
N THR A 508 -4.64 17.25 14.56
CA THR A 508 -4.46 16.04 13.74
C THR A 508 -5.82 15.43 13.44
N ARG A 509 -6.01 15.03 12.19
CA ARG A 509 -7.21 14.32 11.77
C ARG A 509 -7.19 12.88 12.30
N LEU A 510 -8.35 12.35 12.68
CA LEU A 510 -8.49 10.95 13.05
C LEU A 510 -8.09 10.01 11.89
N THR A 511 -6.99 9.29 12.06
CA THR A 511 -6.46 8.32 11.10
C THR A 511 -6.78 6.88 11.49
N ALA A 512 -6.61 5.95 10.54
CA ALA A 512 -6.72 4.52 10.81
C ALA A 512 -5.77 4.05 11.92
N GLU A 513 -4.56 4.59 11.94
CA GLU A 513 -3.50 4.23 12.88
C GLU A 513 -3.85 4.70 14.30
N LEU A 514 -4.30 5.95 14.45
CA LEU A 514 -4.73 6.50 15.73
C LEU A 514 -5.94 5.76 16.29
N HIS A 515 -6.98 5.54 15.47
CA HIS A 515 -8.14 4.74 15.84
C HIS A 515 -7.72 3.35 16.35
N ASN A 516 -6.82 2.67 15.62
CA ASN A 516 -6.37 1.33 16.01
C ASN A 516 -5.55 1.36 17.32
N SER A 517 -4.69 2.35 17.51
CA SER A 517 -3.92 2.53 18.74
C SER A 517 -4.85 2.76 19.94
N LEU A 518 -5.81 3.67 19.85
CA LEU A 518 -6.79 3.92 20.91
C LEU A 518 -7.63 2.67 21.19
N ARG A 519 -8.14 2.02 20.14
CA ARG A 519 -8.94 0.79 20.28
C ARG A 519 -8.19 -0.33 20.98
N GLN A 520 -6.91 -0.53 20.68
CA GLN A 520 -6.10 -1.55 21.35
C GLN A 520 -5.97 -1.26 22.85
N ASN A 521 -5.77 0.00 23.23
CA ASN A 521 -5.64 0.37 24.63
C ASN A 521 -6.98 0.35 25.39
N VAL A 522 -8.10 0.71 24.74
CA VAL A 522 -9.44 0.55 25.32
C VAL A 522 -9.79 -0.93 25.51
N ASN A 523 -9.48 -1.78 24.53
CA ASN A 523 -9.73 -3.21 24.63
C ASN A 523 -8.92 -3.90 25.73
N CYS A 524 -7.77 -3.34 26.14
CA CYS A 524 -7.00 -3.84 27.27
C CYS A 524 -7.85 -3.90 28.56
N LEU A 525 -8.71 -2.89 28.76
CA LEU A 525 -9.56 -2.78 29.96
C LEU A 525 -10.57 -3.94 30.10
N ASN A 526 -10.86 -4.64 29.01
CA ASN A 526 -11.78 -5.78 29.01
C ASN A 526 -11.08 -7.12 29.29
N LEU A 527 -9.75 -7.15 29.39
CA LEU A 527 -9.00 -8.37 29.63
C LEU A 527 -8.87 -8.62 31.15
N PRO A 528 -9.35 -9.78 31.66
CA PRO A 528 -9.22 -10.09 33.08
C PRO A 528 -7.74 -10.20 33.47
N ASN A 529 -7.40 -9.73 34.67
CA ASN A 529 -6.06 -9.82 35.26
C ASN A 529 -4.93 -9.19 34.41
N THR A 530 -5.25 -8.18 33.60
CA THR A 530 -4.26 -7.47 32.77
C THR A 530 -4.00 -6.07 33.34
N ASP A 531 -2.75 -5.75 33.65
CA ASP A 531 -2.38 -4.38 34.07
C ASP A 531 -2.23 -3.48 32.83
N CYS A 532 -3.23 -2.63 32.59
CA CYS A 532 -3.20 -1.69 31.48
C CYS A 532 -2.30 -0.49 31.78
N LEU A 533 -1.40 -0.18 30.84
CA LEU A 533 -0.40 0.88 31.00
C LEU A 533 -0.93 2.30 30.78
N ILE A 534 -2.21 2.47 30.48
CA ILE A 534 -2.86 3.78 30.38
C ILE A 534 -4.11 3.71 31.25
N GLN A 535 -4.30 4.73 32.08
CA GLN A 535 -5.45 4.78 32.97
C GLN A 535 -6.75 5.06 32.18
N PRO A 536 -7.89 4.50 32.60
CA PRO A 536 -9.19 4.69 31.94
C PRO A 536 -9.54 6.18 31.73
N GLU A 537 -9.26 7.04 32.72
CA GLU A 537 -9.55 8.48 32.65
C GLU A 537 -8.77 9.16 31.51
N GLN A 538 -7.49 8.80 31.35
CA GLN A 538 -6.65 9.33 30.28
C GLN A 538 -7.12 8.83 28.90
N LEU A 539 -7.53 7.55 28.80
CA LEU A 539 -8.08 7.00 27.56
C LEU A 539 -9.39 7.69 27.18
N GLN A 540 -10.28 7.91 28.15
CA GLN A 540 -11.53 8.63 27.95
C GLN A 540 -11.26 10.05 27.47
N HIS A 541 -10.34 10.77 28.10
CA HIS A 541 -9.92 12.09 27.66
C HIS A 541 -9.45 12.10 26.20
N TRP A 542 -8.50 11.23 25.82
CA TRP A 542 -8.00 11.18 24.44
C TRP A 542 -9.06 10.76 23.44
N VAL A 543 -9.94 9.81 23.77
CA VAL A 543 -11.04 9.38 22.91
C VAL A 543 -12.01 10.51 22.66
N LEU A 544 -12.46 11.21 23.72
CA LEU A 544 -13.40 12.32 23.62
C LEU A 544 -12.80 13.51 22.88
N MET A 545 -11.57 13.93 23.21
CA MET A 545 -10.91 15.00 22.46
C MET A 545 -10.72 14.67 20.98
N THR A 546 -10.36 13.41 20.67
CA THR A 546 -10.23 12.98 19.27
C THR A 546 -11.58 13.02 18.56
N MET A 547 -12.68 12.70 19.25
CA MET A 547 -14.02 12.83 18.69
C MET A 547 -14.39 14.30 18.44
N GLU A 548 -14.12 15.19 19.40
CA GLU A 548 -14.42 16.63 19.29
C GLU A 548 -13.61 17.31 18.17
N SER A 549 -12.35 16.92 17.96
CA SER A 549 -11.52 17.47 16.90
C SER A 549 -11.78 16.84 15.52
N THR A 550 -12.62 15.81 15.44
CA THR A 550 -12.90 15.08 14.20
C THR A 550 -14.23 15.51 13.59
N THR A 551 -14.24 15.69 12.27
CA THR A 551 -15.45 15.99 11.51
C THR A 551 -16.39 14.77 11.45
N ASP A 552 -17.70 15.02 11.48
CA ASP A 552 -18.72 13.96 11.47
C ASP A 552 -18.69 13.06 10.23
N ASP A 553 -18.08 13.50 9.13
CA ASP A 553 -17.91 12.74 7.90
C ASP A 553 -16.76 11.71 7.95
N ASN A 554 -15.99 11.67 9.05
CA ASN A 554 -14.90 10.71 9.21
C ASN A 554 -15.43 9.28 9.43
N LYS A 555 -15.05 8.35 8.55
CA LYS A 555 -15.44 6.92 8.58
C LYS A 555 -15.11 6.15 9.88
N TYR A 556 -14.31 6.71 10.79
CA TYR A 556 -13.99 6.10 12.08
C TYR A 556 -14.80 6.67 13.24
N ILE A 557 -15.57 7.75 13.05
CA ILE A 557 -16.26 8.45 14.14
C ILE A 557 -17.27 7.54 14.88
N SER A 558 -18.03 6.73 14.14
CA SER A 558 -18.98 5.74 14.70
C SER A 558 -18.26 4.74 15.62
N ARG A 559 -17.05 4.32 15.26
CA ARG A 559 -16.22 3.42 16.07
C ARG A 559 -15.55 4.12 17.25
N MET A 560 -15.26 5.42 17.14
CA MET A 560 -14.82 6.23 18.28
C MET A 560 -15.93 6.34 19.33
N ARG A 561 -17.18 6.58 18.90
CA ARG A 561 -18.35 6.57 19.78
C ARG A 561 -18.52 5.26 20.53
N LEU A 562 -18.30 4.12 19.86
CA LEU A 562 -18.26 2.81 20.54
C LEU A 562 -17.15 2.73 21.61
N MET A 563 -15.97 3.30 21.36
CA MET A 563 -14.91 3.34 22.37
C MET A 563 -15.29 4.23 23.55
N ALA A 564 -15.89 5.40 23.29
CA ALA A 564 -16.43 6.27 24.33
C ALA A 564 -17.49 5.55 25.16
N ALA A 565 -18.43 4.84 24.52
CA ALA A 565 -19.45 4.05 25.20
C ALA A 565 -18.84 2.98 26.13
N LYS A 566 -17.80 2.28 25.67
CA LYS A 566 -17.08 1.29 26.51
C LYS A 566 -16.43 1.94 27.74
N LEU A 567 -15.89 3.14 27.58
CA LEU A 567 -15.25 3.88 28.68
C LEU A 567 -16.31 4.42 29.66
N TYR A 568 -17.42 4.98 29.18
CA TYR A 568 -18.54 5.36 30.06
C TYR A 568 -19.08 4.15 30.84
N ALA A 569 -19.29 3.01 30.17
CA ALA A 569 -19.71 1.79 30.84
C ALA A 569 -18.71 1.31 31.89
N TYR A 570 -17.40 1.42 31.61
CA TYR A 570 -16.34 1.09 32.56
C TYR A 570 -16.38 1.97 33.82
N HIS A 571 -16.75 3.24 33.68
CA HIS A 571 -16.89 4.19 34.78
C HIS A 571 -18.25 4.11 35.51
N GLY A 572 -19.18 3.29 35.02
CA GLY A 572 -20.52 3.15 35.57
C GLY A 572 -21.57 4.12 35.00
N ASP A 573 -21.20 4.94 34.02
CA ASP A 573 -22.08 5.92 33.35
C ASP A 573 -22.90 5.25 32.23
N ILE A 574 -23.82 4.37 32.62
CA ILE A 574 -24.56 3.52 31.67
C ILE A 574 -25.41 4.32 30.68
N ASP A 575 -26.06 5.41 31.13
CA ASP A 575 -26.91 6.23 30.26
C ASP A 575 -26.10 6.88 29.13
N LEU A 576 -24.92 7.43 29.45
CA LEU A 576 -24.01 7.99 28.45
C LEU A 576 -23.44 6.91 27.52
N ALA A 577 -23.18 5.71 28.06
CA ALA A 577 -22.72 4.58 27.25
C ALA A 577 -23.77 4.17 26.20
N LEU A 578 -25.04 4.10 26.59
CA LEU A 578 -26.16 3.80 25.69
C LEU A 578 -26.38 4.93 24.67
N GLU A 579 -26.31 6.18 25.10
CA GLU A 579 -26.44 7.35 24.23
C GLU A 579 -25.38 7.34 23.10
N GLU A 580 -24.11 7.08 23.43
CA GLU A 580 -23.06 7.01 22.41
C GLU A 580 -23.19 5.82 21.48
N LEU A 581 -23.73 4.69 21.95
CA LEU A 581 -24.06 3.54 21.09
C LEU A 581 -25.19 3.87 20.11
N ASP A 582 -26.19 4.63 20.53
CA ASP A 582 -27.29 5.06 19.66
C ASP A 582 -26.81 6.05 18.60
N LYS A 583 -25.93 6.98 18.97
CA LYS A 583 -25.24 7.85 18.01
C LYS A 583 -24.33 7.07 17.06
N ALA A 584 -23.63 6.03 17.53
CA ALA A 584 -22.82 5.15 16.67
C ALA A 584 -23.66 4.39 15.65
N THR A 585 -24.79 3.84 16.10
CA THR A 585 -25.72 3.05 15.28
C THR A 585 -26.39 3.91 14.20
N SER A 586 -26.79 5.13 14.55
CA SER A 586 -27.43 6.05 13.60
C SER A 586 -26.45 6.68 12.59
N SER A 587 -25.17 6.81 12.93
CA SER A 587 -24.17 7.45 12.06
C SER A 587 -23.54 6.53 11.02
N ASP A 588 -23.62 5.21 11.19
CA ASP A 588 -22.97 4.26 10.28
C ASP A 588 -23.81 2.98 10.08
N PRO A 589 -24.80 3.02 9.16
CA PRO A 589 -25.71 1.91 8.89
C PRO A 589 -25.00 0.61 8.48
N ASP A 590 -23.83 0.70 7.82
CA ASP A 590 -23.04 -0.47 7.39
C ASP A 590 -22.46 -1.28 8.57
N TYR A 591 -22.46 -0.69 9.77
CA TYR A 591 -21.99 -1.31 11.03
C TYR A 591 -23.12 -1.43 12.07
N GLN A 592 -24.37 -1.18 11.68
CA GLN A 592 -25.53 -1.25 12.57
C GLN A 592 -25.59 -2.58 13.34
N GLY A 593 -25.52 -3.71 12.63
CA GLY A 593 -25.53 -5.05 13.25
C GLY A 593 -24.43 -5.23 14.30
N TYR A 594 -23.22 -4.75 14.02
CA TYR A 594 -22.11 -4.78 14.98
C TYR A 594 -22.38 -3.93 16.23
N PHE A 595 -22.91 -2.71 16.08
CA PHE A 595 -23.21 -1.85 17.23
C PHE A 595 -24.37 -2.40 18.07
N LEU A 596 -25.39 -2.96 17.45
CA LEU A 596 -26.49 -3.64 18.14
C LEU A 596 -25.99 -4.84 18.97
N VAL A 597 -25.05 -5.63 18.45
CA VAL A 597 -24.39 -6.69 19.22
C VAL A 597 -23.64 -6.14 20.44
N GLN A 598 -22.93 -5.01 20.30
CA GLN A 598 -22.25 -4.38 21.42
C GLN A 598 -23.26 -3.85 22.47
N LYS A 599 -24.38 -3.26 22.02
CA LYS A 599 -25.47 -2.78 22.88
C LYS A 599 -26.11 -3.93 23.67
N ALA A 600 -26.41 -5.05 23.01
CA ALA A 600 -26.89 -6.26 23.68
C ALA A 600 -25.89 -6.79 24.72
N GLY A 601 -24.59 -6.74 24.41
CA GLY A 601 -23.53 -7.12 25.34
C GLY A 601 -23.52 -6.27 26.61
N LEU A 602 -23.76 -4.97 26.48
CA LEU A 602 -23.84 -4.04 27.62
C LEU A 602 -25.07 -4.33 28.49
N TYR A 603 -26.26 -4.49 27.90
CA TYR A 603 -27.46 -4.86 28.65
C TYR A 603 -27.32 -6.20 29.37
N LYS A 604 -26.72 -7.19 28.71
CA LYS A 604 -26.41 -8.48 29.32
C LYS A 604 -25.49 -8.32 30.54
N ALA A 605 -24.45 -7.48 30.45
CA ALA A 605 -23.54 -7.24 31.57
C ALA A 605 -24.24 -6.56 32.76
N LEU A 606 -25.33 -5.85 32.51
CA LEU A 606 -26.19 -5.21 33.53
C LEU A 606 -27.28 -6.13 34.08
N GLY A 607 -27.38 -7.39 33.62
CA GLY A 607 -28.44 -8.32 34.01
C GLY A 607 -29.79 -8.06 33.33
N LEU A 608 -29.85 -7.12 32.38
CA LEU A 608 -31.05 -6.75 31.62
C LEU A 608 -31.19 -7.66 30.39
N ASN A 609 -31.47 -8.94 30.66
CA ASN A 609 -31.45 -10.00 29.65
C ASN A 609 -32.58 -9.85 28.62
N SER A 610 -33.72 -9.26 28.98
CA SER A 610 -34.84 -9.00 28.08
C SER A 610 -34.46 -8.01 26.97
N GLU A 611 -33.84 -6.91 27.35
CA GLU A 611 -33.38 -5.84 26.47
C GLU A 611 -32.23 -6.34 25.61
N ALA A 612 -31.32 -7.13 26.19
CA ALA A 612 -30.26 -7.80 25.43
C ALA A 612 -30.83 -8.70 24.33
N LEU A 613 -31.86 -9.51 24.63
CA LEU A 613 -32.53 -10.38 23.65
C LEU A 613 -33.20 -9.57 22.52
N GLU A 614 -33.87 -8.47 22.85
CA GLU A 614 -34.53 -7.61 21.85
C GLU A 614 -33.53 -7.12 20.77
N TYR A 615 -32.38 -6.60 21.19
CA TYR A 615 -31.35 -6.14 20.24
C TYR A 615 -30.71 -7.29 19.45
N LEU A 616 -30.52 -8.46 20.06
CA LEU A 616 -30.00 -9.63 19.34
C LEU A 616 -30.98 -10.15 18.28
N ASP A 617 -32.28 -10.08 18.54
CA ASP A 617 -33.30 -10.40 17.55
C ASP A 617 -33.34 -9.39 16.41
N GLN A 618 -33.12 -8.10 16.69
CA GLN A 618 -32.97 -7.07 15.65
C GLN A 618 -31.78 -7.39 14.71
N VAL A 619 -30.62 -7.78 15.26
CA VAL A 619 -29.43 -8.20 14.48
C VAL A 619 -29.75 -9.38 13.55
N LYS A 620 -30.54 -10.35 14.02
CA LYS A 620 -30.90 -11.52 13.20
C LYS A 620 -31.85 -11.16 12.06
N ASN A 621 -32.86 -10.35 12.38
CA ASN A 621 -33.96 -10.05 11.49
C ASN A 621 -33.63 -8.95 10.47
N ASP A 622 -32.60 -8.14 10.72
CA ASP A 622 -32.14 -7.13 9.76
C ASP A 622 -31.46 -7.79 8.54
N PRO A 623 -31.96 -7.58 7.31
CA PRO A 623 -31.35 -8.11 6.10
C PRO A 623 -29.96 -7.52 5.80
N ASN A 624 -29.64 -6.33 6.32
CA ASN A 624 -28.38 -5.62 6.06
C ASN A 624 -27.25 -6.02 7.03
N THR A 625 -27.59 -6.70 8.13
CA THR A 625 -26.60 -7.18 9.10
C THR A 625 -25.70 -8.27 8.51
N LYS A 626 -24.39 -8.17 8.76
CA LYS A 626 -23.40 -9.11 8.21
C LYS A 626 -23.55 -10.49 8.84
N HIS A 627 -23.25 -11.54 8.06
CA HIS A 627 -23.41 -12.92 8.52
C HIS A 627 -22.66 -13.24 9.82
N LEU A 628 -21.45 -12.68 9.99
CA LEU A 628 -20.67 -12.85 11.22
C LEU A 628 -21.39 -12.28 12.46
N GLU A 629 -22.03 -11.12 12.31
CA GLU A 629 -22.77 -10.47 13.41
C GLU A 629 -23.99 -11.33 13.80
N LYS A 630 -24.67 -11.96 12.83
CA LYS A 630 -25.75 -12.92 13.08
C LYS A 630 -25.27 -14.15 13.85
N ILE A 631 -24.11 -14.71 13.47
CA ILE A 631 -23.50 -15.85 14.19
C ILE A 631 -23.17 -15.47 15.65
N ILE A 632 -22.61 -14.28 15.86
CA ILE A 632 -22.32 -13.78 17.21
C ILE A 632 -23.62 -13.62 18.01
N ALA A 633 -24.67 -13.09 17.38
CA ALA A 633 -25.96 -12.93 18.03
C ALA A 633 -26.57 -14.28 18.45
N ASP A 634 -26.54 -15.29 17.58
CA ASP A 634 -27.02 -16.64 17.90
C ASP A 634 -26.28 -17.24 19.10
N ARG A 635 -24.95 -17.06 19.17
CA ARG A 635 -24.17 -17.50 20.34
C ARG A 635 -24.59 -16.75 21.61
N MET A 636 -24.78 -15.44 21.54
CA MET A 636 -25.19 -14.65 22.70
C MET A 636 -26.60 -15.04 23.19
N ILE A 637 -27.55 -15.24 22.28
CA ILE A 637 -28.90 -15.73 22.62
C ILE A 637 -28.81 -17.09 23.32
N SER A 638 -28.01 -18.03 22.79
CA SER A 638 -27.86 -19.34 23.42
C SER A 638 -27.33 -19.26 24.85
N THR A 639 -26.42 -18.32 25.13
CA THR A 639 -25.91 -18.11 26.50
C THR A 639 -26.92 -17.42 27.42
N LEU A 640 -27.77 -16.54 26.88
CA LEU A 640 -28.83 -15.86 27.64
C LEU A 640 -29.97 -16.82 28.02
N ALA A 641 -30.31 -17.75 27.12
CA ALA A 641 -31.32 -18.78 27.34
C ALA A 641 -30.92 -19.83 28.39
N VAL A 642 -29.60 -20.00 28.64
CA VAL A 642 -29.07 -20.90 29.68
C VAL A 642 -28.99 -20.20 31.05
N SER A 643 -28.99 -18.86 31.08
CA SER A 643 -28.83 -18.05 32.29
C SER A 643 -30.14 -17.55 32.92
N THR A 644 -31.31 -18.06 32.52
CA THR A 644 -32.57 -17.82 33.26
C THR A 644 -32.70 -18.83 34.40
N PRO A 645 -32.56 -18.45 35.68
CA PRO A 645 -32.90 -19.33 36.79
C PRO A 645 -34.38 -19.11 37.14
N GLU A 646 -35.20 -20.13 36.92
CA GLU A 646 -36.22 -20.44 37.92
C GLU A 646 -35.45 -20.85 39.18
N THR A 647 -35.22 -19.94 40.14
CA THR A 647 -35.28 -20.16 41.60
C THR A 647 -34.67 -19.00 42.42
N SER A 648 -35.54 -18.41 43.25
CA SER A 648 -35.35 -17.85 44.60
C SER A 648 -34.15 -16.96 44.95
N MET A 649 -34.47 -15.68 45.20
CA MET A 649 -34.13 -14.84 46.37
C MET A 649 -32.99 -15.24 47.35
N GLN A 650 -32.20 -14.20 47.67
CA GLN A 650 -31.43 -13.86 48.89
C GLN A 650 -29.93 -14.18 48.95
N PRO A 651 -29.13 -13.30 49.63
CA PRO A 651 -28.98 -11.85 49.44
C PRO A 651 -27.60 -11.47 48.87
#